data_AF-A0A3N5W8T3-F1
#
_entry.id   AF-A0A3N5W8T3-F1
#
_cell.length_a   1.000
_cell.length_b   1.000
_cell.length_c   1.000
_cell.angle_alpha   90.00
_cell.angle_beta   90.00
_cell.angle_gamma   90.00
#
_symmetry.space_group_name_H-M   'P 1'
#
loop_
_entity.id
_entity.type
_entity.pdbx_description
1 polymer ?
#
loop_
_entity_poly.entity_id
_entity_poly.type
_entity_poly.pdbx_seq_one_letter_code
_entity_poly.pdbx_strand_id
1 'polypeptide(L)'
;AHASDYVTVQLGATFDPGDVFEVTVHYHGTPDEGTGAFGFDTNAGSPMIWSLSEPYGARAWWPCKDIVGDKADSVDVRVTVPSTLSVASNGVLVLVDSTSVPGKKTFWWHEKYPISTYLVSIAAHPYTVFSKWYHWSPTDSMEIKNYCFPANYATVNGVVSETPAIIGFFETIYGDYPFRDEKYGHAEFLWGGAMEHQTCSSMGFWDEYVVAHELSHQWWGDMISPASWHHIWLNEGFATYSEALWSEHKYGVGQYRTDMKNTRYFGPGTIYVQDPADFNAIFSVGLSYNKANWVLHMLRHVVGDSVFFDILAAWRAYAPALYGNATTEDFRLVCETVSGRDLEAFFHQWIYEEFFPIYRYTWTDQPAGGGFDITLQIDQLQTNTVFEMPIDVFVQSASGETLIVVEDTLASQTFQLHVTDDPIGIKLDKAQGGWILKVIQDAIVDPTFDRGILVVNGVDWTSYGSEILTAYEDSVFWGSHDISFWDLFPAPSGGYPANLPAPLGTNAAIPADTLKQFSAVVWVGNNYNGDVDKWVSASILDYLDWGGNVLLLTRMGQDFLYSGLADYLGITWAGETNNTLTNYVSKHPSLVNQSFTASQSYNALFDTTFASAETDLLFTSSSASGVLGSGAWRKPGGGGLLRPDGAQFVFLSGRPYRMNHAQLRANVETILSGFFHEPYNPTGVESDAPKLVYALDANRPNPFNPTTTIRFSLPENGRVTLDIYSTSGRLVRRLADSDRQAGAHQVIWDGKTDAGREAGSGIYFYRMEAGSFADTKKMVLIR
;
A
#
# COMPACT_ATOMS: atom_id res chain seq x y z
N ALA A 1 -29.09 16.40 -37.05
CA ALA A 1 -29.68 15.06 -36.81
C ALA A 1 -29.17 14.54 -35.48
N HIS A 2 -29.95 13.75 -34.75
CA HIS A 2 -29.52 13.11 -33.51
C HIS A 2 -29.66 11.59 -33.66
N ALA A 3 -28.57 10.86 -33.43
CA ALA A 3 -28.55 9.40 -33.42
C ALA A 3 -27.35 8.91 -32.60
N SER A 4 -27.51 7.81 -31.87
CA SER A 4 -26.45 7.15 -31.10
C SER A 4 -25.67 8.09 -30.17
N ASP A 5 -26.38 8.98 -29.47
CA ASP A 5 -25.82 9.99 -28.55
C ASP A 5 -24.97 11.09 -29.20
N TYR A 6 -25.05 11.25 -30.53
CA TYR A 6 -24.38 12.32 -31.27
C TYR A 6 -25.36 13.30 -31.90
N VAL A 7 -25.12 14.60 -31.72
CA VAL A 7 -25.80 15.67 -32.45
C VAL A 7 -24.94 16.09 -33.63
N THR A 8 -25.37 15.73 -34.85
CA THR A 8 -24.72 16.18 -36.10
C THR A 8 -25.37 17.46 -36.60
N VAL A 9 -24.58 18.54 -36.67
CA VAL A 9 -24.99 19.84 -37.22
C VAL A 9 -24.31 20.05 -38.58
N GLN A 10 -25.09 20.39 -39.61
CA GLN A 10 -24.57 20.76 -40.92
C GLN A 10 -24.42 22.28 -40.97
N LEU A 11 -23.18 22.78 -41.02
CA LEU A 11 -22.90 24.22 -40.92
C LEU A 11 -23.17 25.00 -42.22
N GLY A 12 -23.38 24.32 -43.35
CA GLY A 12 -23.77 24.94 -44.62
C GLY A 12 -22.67 25.73 -45.35
N ALA A 13 -21.47 25.81 -44.77
CA ALA A 13 -20.26 26.40 -45.36
C ALA A 13 -19.01 25.64 -44.88
N THR A 14 -17.88 25.84 -45.57
CA THR A 14 -16.55 25.41 -45.10
C THR A 14 -15.97 26.51 -44.22
N PHE A 15 -15.36 26.13 -43.11
CA PHE A 15 -14.68 27.03 -42.17
C PHE A 15 -13.19 26.71 -42.17
N ASP A 16 -12.35 27.74 -42.18
CA ASP A 16 -10.91 27.63 -42.02
C ASP A 16 -10.52 27.66 -40.53
N PRO A 17 -9.36 27.13 -40.12
CA PRO A 17 -8.88 27.24 -38.75
C PRO A 17 -8.83 28.70 -38.28
N GLY A 18 -9.53 28.99 -37.18
CA GLY A 18 -9.66 30.34 -36.61
C GLY A 18 -10.97 31.06 -36.97
N ASP A 19 -11.78 30.52 -37.88
CA ASP A 19 -13.11 31.07 -38.14
C ASP A 19 -14.07 30.81 -36.97
N VAL A 20 -14.99 31.75 -36.75
CA VAL A 20 -16.00 31.69 -35.70
C VAL A 20 -17.37 31.38 -36.30
N PHE A 21 -18.10 30.46 -35.68
CA PHE A 21 -19.49 30.18 -35.98
C PHE A 21 -20.29 29.95 -34.70
N GLU A 22 -21.61 30.07 -34.79
CA GLU A 22 -22.51 29.87 -33.67
C GLU A 22 -23.38 28.64 -33.92
N VAL A 23 -23.54 27.81 -32.88
CA VAL A 23 -24.49 26.69 -32.87
C VAL A 23 -25.40 26.86 -31.67
N THR A 24 -26.70 26.95 -31.93
CA THR A 24 -27.73 26.89 -30.88
C THR A 24 -28.41 25.53 -30.91
N VAL A 25 -28.36 24.81 -29.78
CA VAL A 25 -29.05 23.53 -29.62
C VAL A 25 -30.16 23.68 -28.58
N HIS A 26 -31.41 23.55 -29.02
CA HIS A 26 -32.55 23.44 -28.12
C HIS A 26 -32.84 21.97 -27.84
N TYR A 27 -32.82 21.58 -26.57
CA TYR A 27 -33.10 20.22 -26.13
C TYR A 27 -33.99 20.24 -24.88
N HIS A 28 -34.66 19.12 -24.62
CA HIS A 28 -35.46 18.90 -23.42
C HIS A 28 -35.50 17.40 -23.15
N GLY A 29 -35.73 17.03 -21.90
CA GLY A 29 -35.81 15.63 -21.48
C GLY A 29 -35.58 15.52 -19.98
N THR A 30 -35.52 14.28 -19.51
CA THR A 30 -35.02 13.95 -18.18
C THR A 30 -33.58 13.46 -18.36
N PRO A 31 -32.59 14.06 -17.67
CA PRO A 31 -31.22 13.54 -17.66
C PRO A 31 -31.20 12.06 -17.25
N ASP A 32 -30.24 11.30 -17.78
CA ASP A 32 -30.04 9.92 -17.37
C ASP A 32 -29.36 9.87 -15.99
N GLU A 33 -30.17 9.74 -14.95
CA GLU A 33 -29.69 9.58 -13.56
C GLU A 33 -28.84 8.31 -13.38
N GLY A 34 -28.93 7.32 -14.29
CA GLY A 34 -28.11 6.11 -14.27
C GLY A 34 -26.62 6.36 -14.48
N THR A 35 -26.25 7.51 -15.06
CA THR A 35 -24.86 7.96 -15.17
C THR A 35 -24.32 8.57 -13.87
N GLY A 36 -25.21 8.96 -12.95
CA GLY A 36 -24.86 9.69 -11.73
C GLY A 36 -24.37 11.12 -11.98
N ALA A 37 -24.50 11.67 -13.20
CA ALA A 37 -23.89 12.95 -13.55
C ALA A 37 -24.77 14.19 -13.34
N PHE A 38 -26.08 13.99 -13.24
CA PHE A 38 -27.05 15.03 -12.92
C PHE A 38 -28.26 14.40 -12.22
N GLY A 39 -28.65 14.93 -11.07
CA GLY A 39 -29.66 14.29 -10.22
C GLY A 39 -30.74 15.24 -9.71
N PHE A 40 -31.95 14.67 -9.51
CA PHE A 40 -33.07 15.30 -8.83
C PHE A 40 -33.43 14.51 -7.58
N ASP A 41 -33.04 15.02 -6.41
CA ASP A 41 -33.20 14.37 -5.12
C ASP A 41 -34.09 15.15 -4.16
N THR A 42 -34.23 14.62 -2.94
CA THR A 42 -34.90 15.30 -1.83
C THR A 42 -34.04 15.21 -0.57
N ASN A 43 -33.80 16.36 0.07
CA ASN A 43 -33.22 16.42 1.40
C ASN A 43 -34.21 17.10 2.36
N ALA A 44 -34.47 16.46 3.51
CA ALA A 44 -35.41 16.94 4.53
C ALA A 44 -36.77 17.41 3.96
N GLY A 45 -37.29 16.71 2.94
CA GLY A 45 -38.55 17.04 2.27
C GLY A 45 -38.50 18.20 1.28
N SER A 46 -37.31 18.76 1.01
CA SER A 46 -37.11 19.82 0.01
C SER A 46 -36.33 19.32 -1.21
N PRO A 47 -36.62 19.82 -2.43
CA PRO A 47 -35.90 19.42 -3.63
C PRO A 47 -34.40 19.69 -3.55
N MET A 48 -33.60 18.82 -4.12
CA MET A 48 -32.17 18.96 -4.36
C MET A 48 -31.91 18.70 -5.84
N ILE A 49 -31.19 19.59 -6.50
CA ILE A 49 -30.72 19.40 -7.88
C ILE A 49 -29.21 19.54 -7.85
N TRP A 50 -28.49 18.66 -8.52
CA TRP A 50 -27.03 18.65 -8.50
C TRP A 50 -26.44 18.09 -9.81
N SER A 51 -25.18 18.42 -10.08
CA SER A 51 -24.35 17.86 -11.16
C SER A 51 -23.03 17.31 -10.61
N LEU A 52 -22.48 16.30 -11.30
CA LEU A 52 -21.16 15.69 -11.06
C LEU A 52 -20.67 15.08 -12.38
N SER A 53 -19.94 15.85 -13.18
CA SER A 53 -19.74 15.49 -14.60
C SER A 53 -18.42 14.77 -14.89
N GLU A 54 -17.58 14.52 -13.91
CA GLU A 54 -16.32 13.79 -14.10
C GLU A 54 -16.56 12.27 -14.22
N PRO A 55 -15.89 11.54 -15.13
CA PRO A 55 -14.96 12.00 -16.18
C PRO A 55 -15.65 12.32 -17.52
N TYR A 56 -16.85 11.79 -17.75
CA TYR A 56 -17.57 11.89 -19.03
C TYR A 56 -19.08 12.12 -18.85
N GLY A 57 -19.48 12.67 -17.71
CA GLY A 57 -20.87 12.84 -17.31
C GLY A 57 -21.57 14.06 -17.92
N ALA A 58 -20.83 15.06 -18.41
CA ALA A 58 -21.43 16.31 -18.89
C ALA A 58 -22.41 16.08 -20.06
N ARG A 59 -22.08 15.13 -20.95
CA ARG A 59 -22.93 14.76 -22.09
C ARG A 59 -24.27 14.13 -21.70
N ALA A 60 -24.42 13.65 -20.47
CA ALA A 60 -25.63 12.99 -19.99
C ALA A 60 -26.81 13.97 -19.76
N TRP A 61 -26.51 15.27 -19.66
CA TRP A 61 -27.51 16.28 -19.29
C TRP A 61 -27.47 17.57 -20.11
N TRP A 62 -26.40 17.84 -20.87
CA TRP A 62 -26.42 18.82 -21.96
C TRP A 62 -25.67 18.33 -23.21
N PRO A 63 -26.00 18.82 -24.42
CA PRO A 63 -25.18 18.61 -25.61
C PRO A 63 -23.84 19.37 -25.50
N CYS A 64 -22.72 18.65 -25.47
CA CYS A 64 -21.37 19.22 -25.47
C CYS A 64 -20.37 18.32 -26.18
N LYS A 65 -19.18 18.86 -26.46
CA LYS A 65 -18.00 18.08 -26.82
C LYS A 65 -17.30 17.69 -25.52
N ASP A 66 -17.70 16.55 -24.99
CA ASP A 66 -17.30 16.11 -23.66
C ASP A 66 -15.93 15.40 -23.69
N ILE A 67 -14.88 16.23 -23.77
CA ILE A 67 -13.47 15.84 -23.81
C ILE A 67 -12.73 16.79 -22.88
N VAL A 68 -11.97 16.27 -21.92
CA VAL A 68 -11.25 17.07 -20.91
C VAL A 68 -10.31 18.14 -21.50
N GLY A 69 -9.74 17.86 -22.68
CA GLY A 69 -8.87 18.78 -23.42
C GLY A 69 -9.57 19.93 -24.14
N ASP A 70 -10.90 20.00 -24.15
CA ASP A 70 -11.69 20.99 -24.89
C ASP A 70 -12.29 22.03 -23.95
N LYS A 71 -11.44 22.89 -23.38
CA LYS A 71 -11.90 23.98 -22.52
C LYS A 71 -12.66 25.03 -23.32
N ALA A 72 -13.86 25.36 -22.86
CA ALA A 72 -14.53 26.59 -23.28
C ALA A 72 -13.73 27.79 -22.75
N ASP A 73 -13.69 28.90 -23.47
CA ASP A 73 -13.01 30.13 -23.03
C ASP A 73 -13.73 30.82 -21.86
N SER A 74 -15.05 30.61 -21.75
CA SER A 74 -15.93 31.10 -20.69
C SER A 74 -17.26 30.32 -20.71
N VAL A 75 -18.04 30.39 -19.63
CA VAL A 75 -19.38 29.78 -19.55
C VAL A 75 -20.39 30.70 -18.86
N ASP A 76 -21.56 30.86 -19.47
CA ASP A 76 -22.74 31.45 -18.86
C ASP A 76 -23.75 30.36 -18.45
N VAL A 77 -24.07 30.27 -17.17
CA VAL A 77 -25.07 29.33 -16.64
C VAL A 77 -26.31 30.08 -16.18
N ARG A 78 -27.45 29.79 -16.81
CA ARG A 78 -28.75 30.41 -16.47
C ARG A 78 -29.75 29.36 -16.02
N VAL A 79 -30.10 29.37 -14.73
CA VAL A 79 -30.94 28.33 -14.13
C VAL A 79 -32.22 28.93 -13.58
N THR A 80 -33.38 28.49 -14.09
CA THR A 80 -34.70 28.94 -13.63
C THR A 80 -35.35 27.90 -12.71
N VAL A 81 -35.47 28.22 -11.42
CA VAL A 81 -35.96 27.32 -10.35
C VAL A 81 -37.15 27.91 -9.59
N PRO A 82 -37.94 27.11 -8.85
CA PRO A 82 -38.94 27.65 -7.91
C PRO A 82 -38.32 28.71 -6.98
N SER A 83 -39.09 29.75 -6.65
CA SER A 83 -38.56 30.93 -5.93
C SER A 83 -38.03 30.63 -4.52
N THR A 84 -38.31 29.45 -3.98
CA THR A 84 -37.84 28.93 -2.69
C THR A 84 -36.42 28.38 -2.74
N LEU A 85 -35.88 28.10 -3.94
CA LEU A 85 -34.54 27.55 -4.11
C LEU A 85 -33.50 28.67 -4.31
N SER A 86 -32.28 28.39 -3.87
CA SER A 86 -31.06 29.08 -4.25
C SER A 86 -30.27 28.20 -5.22
N VAL A 87 -29.43 28.80 -6.07
CA VAL A 87 -28.56 28.08 -7.01
C VAL A 87 -27.12 28.48 -6.75
N ALA A 88 -26.23 27.49 -6.64
CA ALA A 88 -24.78 27.62 -6.68
C ALA A 88 -24.25 27.16 -8.04
N SER A 89 -23.20 27.82 -8.54
CA SER A 89 -22.55 27.52 -9.82
C SER A 89 -21.15 28.17 -9.88
N ASN A 90 -20.46 28.01 -11.01
CA ASN A 90 -19.13 28.55 -11.28
C ASN A 90 -19.16 30.09 -11.44
N GLY A 91 -17.98 30.71 -11.38
CA GLY A 91 -17.77 32.14 -11.56
C GLY A 91 -18.58 33.05 -10.64
N VAL A 92 -18.96 34.23 -11.14
CA VAL A 92 -19.67 35.27 -10.36
C VAL A 92 -21.18 35.28 -10.64
N LEU A 93 -21.98 35.58 -9.61
CA LEU A 93 -23.42 35.75 -9.77
C LEU A 93 -23.69 37.14 -10.38
N VAL A 94 -24.05 37.17 -11.66
CA VAL A 94 -24.33 38.39 -12.40
C VAL A 94 -25.65 39.03 -11.95
N LEU A 95 -26.73 38.24 -11.91
CA LEU A 95 -28.03 38.71 -11.45
C LEU A 95 -28.96 37.56 -11.01
N VAL A 96 -29.98 37.94 -10.24
CA VAL A 96 -31.14 37.09 -9.94
C VAL A 96 -32.41 37.78 -10.43
N ASP A 97 -33.05 37.21 -11.44
CA ASP A 97 -34.32 37.71 -11.98
C ASP A 97 -35.50 36.94 -11.36
N SER A 98 -36.32 37.66 -10.59
CA SER A 98 -37.54 37.12 -9.95
C SER A 98 -38.83 37.61 -10.62
N THR A 99 -38.72 38.32 -11.75
CA THR A 99 -39.84 39.05 -12.36
C THR A 99 -40.30 38.44 -13.68
N SER A 100 -39.41 37.84 -14.48
CA SER A 100 -39.76 37.34 -15.81
C SER A 100 -40.61 36.07 -15.81
N VAL A 101 -40.52 35.25 -14.76
CA VAL A 101 -41.26 33.97 -14.67
C VAL A 101 -42.01 33.89 -13.34
N PRO A 102 -43.35 34.00 -13.31
CA PRO A 102 -44.13 33.97 -12.08
C PRO A 102 -43.84 32.74 -11.21
N GLY A 103 -43.56 32.97 -9.92
CA GLY A 103 -43.29 31.91 -8.94
C GLY A 103 -41.89 31.27 -9.05
N LYS A 104 -41.01 31.78 -9.92
CA LYS A 104 -39.65 31.28 -10.14
C LYS A 104 -38.61 32.39 -10.01
N LYS A 105 -37.35 31.99 -9.89
CA LYS A 105 -36.17 32.86 -9.99
C LYS A 105 -35.23 32.28 -11.06
N THR A 106 -34.63 33.15 -11.85
CA THR A 106 -33.53 32.80 -12.76
C THR A 106 -32.23 33.36 -12.19
N PHE A 107 -31.28 32.48 -11.91
CA PHE A 107 -29.92 32.84 -11.51
C PHE A 107 -29.03 32.84 -12.75
N TRP A 108 -28.29 33.91 -12.98
CA TRP A 108 -27.30 34.00 -14.05
C TRP A 108 -25.90 34.08 -13.44
N TRP A 109 -25.12 33.03 -13.67
CA TRP A 109 -23.72 32.90 -13.31
C TRP A 109 -22.83 33.04 -14.54
N HIS A 110 -21.67 33.63 -14.36
CA HIS A 110 -20.68 33.83 -15.42
C HIS A 110 -19.29 33.45 -14.91
N GLU A 111 -18.69 32.43 -15.54
CA GLU A 111 -17.29 32.02 -15.40
C GLU A 111 -16.50 32.61 -16.56
N LYS A 112 -15.56 33.50 -16.26
CA LYS A 112 -14.78 34.22 -17.29
C LYS A 112 -13.50 33.50 -17.70
N TYR A 113 -13.05 32.53 -16.91
CA TYR A 113 -11.83 31.78 -17.19
C TYR A 113 -12.14 30.52 -18.02
N PRO A 114 -11.15 30.01 -18.76
CA PRO A 114 -11.31 28.75 -19.46
C PRO A 114 -11.69 27.61 -18.52
N ILE A 115 -12.65 26.78 -18.94
CA ILE A 115 -13.24 25.74 -18.09
C ILE A 115 -13.56 24.48 -18.89
N SER A 116 -13.22 23.33 -18.32
CA SER A 116 -13.54 22.00 -18.88
C SER A 116 -15.00 21.62 -18.60
N THR A 117 -15.62 20.83 -19.49
CA THR A 117 -17.04 20.43 -19.34
C THR A 117 -17.34 19.72 -18.03
N TYR A 118 -16.39 18.95 -17.49
CA TYR A 118 -16.56 18.20 -16.24
C TYR A 118 -16.63 19.09 -14.99
N LEU A 119 -16.09 20.31 -15.07
CA LEU A 119 -15.99 21.27 -13.95
C LEU A 119 -17.20 22.20 -13.84
N VAL A 120 -18.10 22.19 -14.82
CA VAL A 120 -19.28 23.05 -14.80
C VAL A 120 -20.33 22.47 -13.83
N SER A 121 -20.78 23.31 -12.90
CA SER A 121 -21.59 22.93 -11.74
C SER A 121 -22.96 23.60 -11.71
N ILE A 122 -23.98 22.84 -11.36
CA ILE A 122 -25.28 23.33 -10.92
C ILE A 122 -25.67 22.60 -9.64
N ALA A 123 -25.88 23.36 -8.56
CA ALA A 123 -26.48 22.84 -7.33
C ALA A 123 -27.63 23.75 -6.86
N ALA A 124 -28.80 23.18 -6.57
CA ALA A 124 -29.97 23.96 -6.16
C ALA A 124 -30.76 23.28 -5.04
N HIS A 125 -31.01 24.04 -3.97
CA HIS A 125 -31.73 23.64 -2.77
C HIS A 125 -32.18 24.93 -2.02
N PRO A 126 -33.13 24.88 -1.06
CA PRO A 126 -33.29 25.97 -0.08
C PRO A 126 -32.10 26.05 0.88
N TYR A 127 -30.91 26.36 0.35
CA TYR A 127 -29.68 26.48 1.11
C TYR A 127 -29.72 27.64 2.11
N THR A 128 -29.04 27.46 3.24
CA THR A 128 -28.46 28.59 3.98
C THR A 128 -27.24 29.06 3.19
N VAL A 129 -27.24 30.34 2.80
CA VAL A 129 -26.17 30.96 2.01
C VAL A 129 -25.43 31.98 2.87
N PHE A 130 -24.10 31.87 2.92
CA PHE A 130 -23.26 32.77 3.71
C PHE A 130 -21.85 32.88 3.14
N SER A 131 -21.14 33.96 3.47
CA SER A 131 -19.82 34.26 2.91
C SER A 131 -18.73 34.25 3.98
N LYS A 132 -17.55 33.78 3.60
CA LYS A 132 -16.26 34.11 4.22
C LYS A 132 -15.50 35.02 3.25
N TRP A 133 -14.40 35.61 3.72
CA TRP A 133 -13.59 36.50 2.90
C TRP A 133 -12.12 36.14 3.08
N TYR A 134 -11.44 35.95 1.95
CA TYR A 134 -9.99 35.85 1.91
C TYR A 134 -9.41 37.24 1.63
N HIS A 135 -8.40 37.64 2.41
CA HIS A 135 -7.75 38.94 2.29
C HIS A 135 -6.25 38.73 2.09
N TRP A 136 -5.72 39.02 0.89
CA TRP A 136 -4.27 39.01 0.63
C TRP A 136 -3.63 40.39 0.89
N SER A 137 -4.44 41.44 1.04
CA SER A 137 -4.00 42.78 1.42
C SER A 137 -5.06 43.48 2.30
N PRO A 138 -4.74 44.60 2.95
CA PRO A 138 -5.74 45.40 3.67
C PRO A 138 -6.88 45.97 2.81
N THR A 139 -6.69 46.06 1.49
CA THR A 139 -7.66 46.66 0.55
C THR A 139 -8.28 45.66 -0.40
N ASP A 140 -7.69 44.48 -0.53
CA ASP A 140 -8.07 43.50 -1.52
C ASP A 140 -8.61 42.23 -0.85
N SER A 141 -9.67 41.68 -1.43
CA SER A 141 -10.35 40.51 -0.90
C SER A 141 -11.12 39.75 -1.97
N MET A 142 -11.28 38.45 -1.76
CA MET A 142 -12.11 37.57 -2.57
C MET A 142 -13.22 36.97 -1.70
N GLU A 143 -14.44 36.91 -2.24
CA GLU A 143 -15.56 36.24 -1.59
C GLU A 143 -15.37 34.72 -1.63
N ILE A 144 -15.61 34.06 -0.50
CA ILE A 144 -15.78 32.61 -0.42
C ILE A 144 -17.25 32.33 -0.10
N LYS A 145 -18.01 31.88 -1.09
CA LYS A 145 -19.48 31.79 -1.00
C LYS A 145 -19.94 30.36 -0.74
N ASN A 146 -20.64 30.14 0.36
CA ASN A 146 -20.99 28.82 0.85
C ASN A 146 -22.50 28.60 0.79
N TYR A 147 -22.89 27.40 0.34
CA TYR A 147 -24.27 26.95 0.21
C TYR A 147 -24.39 25.63 0.95
N CYS A 148 -25.09 25.62 2.10
CA CYS A 148 -25.24 24.41 2.90
C CYS A 148 -26.70 24.13 3.25
N PHE A 149 -27.01 22.87 3.53
CA PHE A 149 -28.29 22.48 4.08
C PHE A 149 -28.53 23.23 5.39
N PRO A 150 -29.75 23.76 5.63
CA PRO A 150 -30.01 24.57 6.82
C PRO A 150 -29.66 23.89 8.14
N ALA A 151 -29.86 22.56 8.23
CA ALA A 151 -29.54 21.78 9.41
C ALA A 151 -28.03 21.67 9.68
N ASN A 152 -27.20 21.77 8.63
CA ASN A 152 -25.75 21.54 8.71
C ASN A 152 -24.95 22.84 8.91
N TYR A 153 -25.60 24.01 8.89
CA TYR A 153 -24.93 25.32 8.95
C TYR A 153 -23.86 25.43 10.04
N ALA A 154 -24.12 24.96 11.26
CA ALA A 154 -23.16 25.07 12.35
C ALA A 154 -21.87 24.27 12.07
N THR A 155 -22.01 23.05 11.56
CA THR A 155 -20.89 22.18 11.16
C THR A 155 -20.11 22.80 10.01
N VAL A 156 -20.82 23.16 8.93
CA VAL A 156 -20.20 23.72 7.72
C VAL A 156 -19.48 25.02 8.04
N ASN A 157 -20.13 25.95 8.73
CA ASN A 157 -19.51 27.22 9.11
C ASN A 157 -18.28 27.01 10.00
N GLY A 158 -18.24 25.96 10.83
CA GLY A 158 -17.06 25.59 11.60
C GLY A 158 -15.88 25.22 10.70
N VAL A 159 -16.10 24.28 9.78
CA VAL A 159 -15.05 23.73 8.88
C VAL A 159 -14.57 24.80 7.89
N VAL A 160 -15.47 25.49 7.17
CA VAL A 160 -15.08 26.48 6.14
C VAL A 160 -14.53 27.79 6.72
N SER A 161 -14.46 27.93 8.05
CA SER A 161 -13.75 29.06 8.66
C SER A 161 -12.24 28.99 8.46
N GLU A 162 -11.70 27.80 8.17
CA GLU A 162 -10.27 27.61 7.89
C GLU A 162 -9.91 27.91 6.43
N THR A 163 -10.88 27.90 5.50
CA THR A 163 -10.62 28.08 4.05
C THR A 163 -9.77 29.31 3.71
N PRO A 164 -9.97 30.51 4.30
CA PRO A 164 -9.08 31.65 4.05
C PRO A 164 -7.61 31.40 4.42
N ALA A 165 -7.35 30.64 5.48
CA ALA A 165 -5.99 30.30 5.90
C ALA A 165 -5.36 29.28 4.95
N ILE A 166 -6.14 28.30 4.46
CA ILE A 166 -5.68 27.33 3.47
C ILE A 166 -5.33 28.02 2.15
N ILE A 167 -6.18 28.93 1.64
CA ILE A 167 -5.87 29.75 0.45
C ILE A 167 -4.56 30.50 0.67
N GLY A 168 -4.44 31.19 1.81
CA GLY A 168 -3.24 31.96 2.13
C GLY A 168 -1.97 31.10 2.14
N PHE A 169 -2.03 29.89 2.69
CA PHE A 169 -0.91 28.96 2.67
C PHE A 169 -0.60 28.49 1.25
N PHE A 170 -1.58 28.03 0.48
CA PHE A 170 -1.35 27.57 -0.90
C PHE A 170 -0.82 28.69 -1.80
N GLU A 171 -1.23 29.95 -1.61
CA GLU A 171 -0.62 31.06 -2.33
C GLU A 171 0.88 31.21 -2.02
N THR A 172 1.34 30.84 -0.81
CA THR A 172 2.78 30.90 -0.48
C THR A 172 3.61 29.84 -1.18
N ILE A 173 3.04 28.67 -1.50
CA ILE A 173 3.77 27.52 -2.06
C ILE A 173 3.48 27.26 -3.54
N TYR A 174 2.34 27.69 -4.05
CA TYR A 174 1.94 27.54 -5.45
C TYR A 174 1.95 28.88 -6.19
N GLY A 175 1.65 29.99 -5.50
CA GLY A 175 1.39 31.31 -6.07
C GLY A 175 -0.10 31.66 -6.09
N ASP A 176 -0.43 32.91 -6.45
CA ASP A 176 -1.79 33.49 -6.33
C ASP A 176 -2.91 32.55 -6.77
N TYR A 177 -4.04 32.59 -6.05
CA TYR A 177 -5.25 31.84 -6.37
C TYR A 177 -5.69 32.13 -7.83
N PRO A 178 -5.85 31.10 -8.68
CA PRO A 178 -5.99 31.30 -10.13
C PRO A 178 -7.22 32.09 -10.58
N PHE A 179 -8.29 32.06 -9.76
CA PHE A 179 -9.59 32.65 -10.09
C PHE A 179 -9.95 33.82 -9.16
N ARG A 180 -8.94 34.48 -8.57
CA ARG A 180 -9.15 35.48 -7.49
C ARG A 180 -9.96 36.72 -7.87
N ASP A 181 -10.09 37.00 -9.17
CA ASP A 181 -10.92 38.09 -9.67
C ASP A 181 -12.42 37.72 -9.71
N GLU A 182 -12.77 36.49 -9.35
CA GLU A 182 -14.15 36.01 -9.24
C GLU A 182 -14.46 35.66 -7.78
N LYS A 183 -14.45 34.37 -7.44
CA LYS A 183 -14.74 33.86 -6.10
C LYS A 183 -14.12 32.47 -5.92
N TYR A 184 -14.19 31.98 -4.68
CA TYR A 184 -14.23 30.55 -4.40
C TYR A 184 -15.51 30.22 -3.63
N GLY A 185 -15.83 28.95 -3.41
CA GLY A 185 -17.04 28.60 -2.69
C GLY A 185 -17.28 27.10 -2.59
N HIS A 186 -18.37 26.75 -1.92
CA HIS A 186 -18.76 25.36 -1.72
C HIS A 186 -20.28 25.20 -1.85
N ALA A 187 -20.72 24.07 -2.40
CA ALA A 187 -22.13 23.69 -2.45
C ALA A 187 -22.35 22.29 -1.86
N GLU A 188 -23.13 22.19 -0.78
CA GLU A 188 -23.43 20.92 -0.14
C GLU A 188 -24.41 20.09 -0.99
N PHE A 189 -24.11 18.81 -1.19
CA PHE A 189 -25.00 17.86 -1.88
C PHE A 189 -25.10 16.51 -1.14
N LEU A 190 -25.75 15.52 -1.75
CA LEU A 190 -26.02 14.22 -1.12
C LEU A 190 -25.07 13.10 -1.56
N TRP A 191 -24.14 13.37 -2.47
CA TRP A 191 -23.17 12.37 -2.91
C TRP A 191 -22.14 12.08 -1.81
N GLY A 192 -21.56 10.87 -1.79
CA GLY A 192 -20.70 10.42 -0.69
C GLY A 192 -19.26 10.97 -0.69
N GLY A 193 -18.86 11.69 -1.73
CA GLY A 193 -17.53 12.29 -1.90
C GLY A 193 -17.58 13.82 -2.00
N ALA A 194 -16.59 14.39 -2.68
CA ALA A 194 -16.56 15.79 -3.07
C ALA A 194 -16.13 15.91 -4.55
N MET A 195 -16.28 17.09 -5.13
CA MET A 195 -15.99 17.34 -6.55
C MET A 195 -15.48 18.76 -6.71
N GLU A 196 -14.37 18.93 -7.43
CA GLU A 196 -13.58 20.15 -7.44
C GLU A 196 -14.10 21.27 -8.35
N HIS A 197 -15.37 21.23 -8.73
CA HIS A 197 -15.95 22.16 -9.71
C HIS A 197 -15.41 23.60 -9.58
N GLN A 198 -14.83 24.12 -10.66
CA GLN A 198 -14.11 25.40 -10.71
C GLN A 198 -14.85 26.55 -10.00
N THR A 199 -14.17 27.17 -9.03
CA THR A 199 -14.65 28.23 -8.13
C THR A 199 -15.81 27.87 -7.17
N CYS A 200 -16.29 26.61 -7.16
CA CYS A 200 -17.42 26.18 -6.32
C CYS A 200 -17.45 24.66 -6.10
N SER A 201 -16.60 24.13 -5.22
CA SER A 201 -16.53 22.69 -4.97
C SER A 201 -17.83 22.13 -4.39
N SER A 202 -18.27 20.98 -4.88
CA SER A 202 -19.45 20.29 -4.35
C SER A 202 -19.05 19.36 -3.21
N MET A 203 -19.70 19.49 -2.04
CA MET A 203 -19.28 18.82 -0.81
C MET A 203 -20.35 17.85 -0.30
N GLY A 204 -20.02 16.57 -0.20
CA GLY A 204 -20.90 15.54 0.36
C GLY A 204 -20.74 15.34 1.86
N PHE A 205 -19.55 15.66 2.35
CA PHE A 205 -19.21 15.69 3.77
C PHE A 205 -18.21 16.82 4.02
N TRP A 206 -17.99 17.13 5.30
CA TRP A 206 -17.19 18.27 5.71
C TRP A 206 -16.07 17.83 6.63
N ASP A 207 -14.86 17.89 6.11
CA ASP A 207 -13.61 17.66 6.81
C ASP A 207 -12.57 18.71 6.35
N GLU A 208 -11.60 19.02 7.21
CA GLU A 208 -10.57 20.01 6.91
C GLU A 208 -9.64 19.57 5.76
N TYR A 209 -9.24 18.29 5.73
CA TYR A 209 -8.35 17.75 4.70
C TYR A 209 -9.05 17.80 3.34
N VAL A 210 -10.32 17.41 3.30
CA VAL A 210 -11.11 17.45 2.05
C VAL A 210 -11.30 18.88 1.56
N VAL A 211 -11.55 19.86 2.44
CA VAL A 211 -11.58 21.27 2.00
C VAL A 211 -10.24 21.72 1.42
N ALA A 212 -9.10 21.24 1.95
CA ALA A 212 -7.79 21.51 1.38
C ALA A 212 -7.59 20.80 0.02
N HIS A 213 -8.02 19.54 -0.11
CA HIS A 213 -7.98 18.76 -1.36
C HIS A 213 -8.76 19.48 -2.47
N GLU A 214 -10.05 19.76 -2.23
CA GLU A 214 -10.93 20.41 -3.22
C GLU A 214 -10.48 21.82 -3.60
N LEU A 215 -9.92 22.57 -2.64
CA LEU A 215 -9.39 23.90 -2.91
C LEU A 215 -8.09 23.83 -3.73
N SER A 216 -7.25 22.83 -3.52
CA SER A 216 -5.98 22.71 -4.24
C SER A 216 -6.19 22.45 -5.74
N HIS A 217 -7.29 21.77 -6.10
CA HIS A 217 -7.65 21.52 -7.48
C HIS A 217 -7.85 22.78 -8.32
N GLN A 218 -8.15 23.90 -7.67
CA GLN A 218 -8.25 25.20 -8.33
C GLN A 218 -6.95 25.58 -9.06
N TRP A 219 -5.78 25.15 -8.53
CA TRP A 219 -4.51 25.16 -9.26
C TRP A 219 -4.32 23.91 -10.11
N TRP A 220 -4.59 22.73 -9.54
CA TRP A 220 -4.24 21.41 -10.09
C TRP A 220 -5.48 20.58 -10.46
N GLY A 221 -5.95 20.72 -11.70
CA GLY A 221 -7.18 20.10 -12.19
C GLY A 221 -8.08 21.11 -12.89
N ASP A 222 -8.15 22.33 -12.36
CA ASP A 222 -8.99 23.40 -12.93
C ASP A 222 -8.20 24.35 -13.80
N MET A 223 -7.23 25.08 -13.22
CA MET A 223 -6.36 25.95 -14.01
C MET A 223 -5.48 25.12 -14.94
N ILE A 224 -4.83 24.07 -14.44
CA ILE A 224 -4.09 23.11 -15.25
C ILE A 224 -4.81 21.76 -15.17
N SER A 225 -5.59 21.44 -16.19
CA SER A 225 -6.32 20.17 -16.28
C SER A 225 -5.45 19.07 -16.92
N PRO A 226 -5.79 17.78 -16.81
CA PRO A 226 -5.04 16.75 -17.50
C PRO A 226 -5.39 16.78 -19.00
N ALA A 227 -4.44 16.47 -19.88
CA ALA A 227 -4.67 16.39 -21.32
C ALA A 227 -5.63 15.25 -21.71
N SER A 228 -5.67 14.22 -20.89
CA SER A 228 -6.61 13.10 -20.95
C SER A 228 -6.64 12.42 -19.59
N TRP A 229 -7.65 11.58 -19.33
CA TRP A 229 -7.77 10.84 -18.08
C TRP A 229 -6.62 9.85 -17.80
N HIS A 230 -5.78 9.58 -18.80
CA HIS A 230 -4.49 8.91 -18.62
C HIS A 230 -3.58 9.60 -17.58
N HIS A 231 -3.69 10.93 -17.46
CA HIS A 231 -2.86 11.79 -16.61
C HIS A 231 -3.58 12.30 -15.36
N ILE A 232 -4.70 11.67 -14.94
CA ILE A 232 -5.51 12.11 -13.79
C ILE A 232 -4.72 12.31 -12.49
N TRP A 233 -3.59 11.61 -12.33
CA TRP A 233 -2.70 11.78 -11.19
C TRP A 233 -2.16 13.21 -11.02
N LEU A 234 -2.08 14.00 -12.10
CA LEU A 234 -1.71 15.42 -12.04
C LEU A 234 -2.75 16.26 -11.29
N ASN A 235 -4.00 15.79 -11.21
CA ASN A 235 -5.03 16.39 -10.38
C ASN A 235 -4.96 15.76 -8.99
N GLU A 236 -5.23 14.46 -8.90
CA GLU A 236 -5.54 13.78 -7.65
C GLU A 236 -4.31 13.56 -6.77
N GLY A 237 -3.16 13.26 -7.39
CA GLY A 237 -1.89 13.14 -6.67
C GLY A 237 -1.45 14.47 -6.08
N PHE A 238 -1.64 15.58 -6.82
CA PHE A 238 -1.36 16.92 -6.33
C PHE A 238 -2.31 17.34 -5.21
N ALA A 239 -3.59 17.01 -5.32
CA ALA A 239 -4.58 17.36 -4.31
C ALA A 239 -4.36 16.57 -3.01
N THR A 240 -4.13 15.27 -3.09
CA THR A 240 -3.77 14.44 -1.92
C THR A 240 -2.42 14.88 -1.32
N TYR A 241 -1.45 15.32 -2.13
CA TYR A 241 -0.21 15.87 -1.56
C TYR A 241 -0.41 17.25 -0.92
N SER A 242 -1.35 18.05 -1.42
CA SER A 242 -1.72 19.35 -0.85
C SER A 242 -2.32 19.21 0.54
N GLU A 243 -3.08 18.15 0.79
CA GLU A 243 -3.53 17.78 2.14
C GLU A 243 -2.34 17.60 3.10
N ALA A 244 -1.33 16.83 2.67
CA ALA A 244 -0.13 16.58 3.47
C ALA A 244 0.69 17.88 3.69
N LEU A 245 0.82 18.73 2.68
CA LEU A 245 1.51 20.03 2.80
C LEU A 245 0.77 20.98 3.75
N TRP A 246 -0.57 21.02 3.71
CA TRP A 246 -1.36 21.78 4.67
C TRP A 246 -1.20 21.24 6.10
N SER A 247 -1.20 19.91 6.25
CA SER A 247 -0.93 19.25 7.52
C SER A 247 0.48 19.57 8.06
N GLU A 248 1.51 19.59 7.19
CA GLU A 248 2.86 20.02 7.55
C GLU A 248 2.87 21.46 8.07
N HIS A 249 2.17 22.36 7.40
CA HIS A 249 2.06 23.77 7.80
C HIS A 249 1.38 23.93 9.17
N LYS A 250 0.25 23.26 9.36
CA LYS A 250 -0.61 23.46 10.54
C LYS A 250 -0.19 22.64 11.75
N TYR A 251 0.17 21.38 11.54
CA TYR A 251 0.44 20.40 12.59
C TYR A 251 1.91 19.99 12.69
N GLY A 252 2.74 20.39 11.71
CA GLY A 252 4.18 20.15 11.70
C GLY A 252 4.58 18.83 11.04
N VAL A 253 5.90 18.69 10.83
CA VAL A 253 6.49 17.56 10.08
C VAL A 253 6.13 16.18 10.65
N GLY A 254 5.88 16.05 11.96
CA GLY A 254 5.50 14.77 12.56
C GLY A 254 4.16 14.25 12.06
N GLN A 255 3.17 15.14 11.90
CA GLN A 255 1.87 14.77 11.35
C GLN A 255 1.98 14.51 9.85
N TYR A 256 2.67 15.37 9.10
CA TYR A 256 2.99 15.15 7.68
C TYR A 256 3.56 13.75 7.41
N ARG A 257 4.56 13.32 8.21
CA ARG A 257 5.18 12.00 8.07
C ARG A 257 4.19 10.87 8.38
N THR A 258 3.26 11.10 9.29
CA THR A 258 2.16 10.16 9.60
C THR A 258 1.17 10.09 8.44
N ASP A 259 0.81 11.21 7.84
CA ASP A 259 -0.10 11.28 6.70
C ASP A 259 0.49 10.56 5.49
N MET A 260 1.75 10.88 5.14
CA MET A 260 2.47 10.19 4.08
C MET A 260 2.53 8.68 4.36
N LYS A 261 2.86 8.26 5.59
CA LYS A 261 2.86 6.85 5.97
C LYS A 261 1.50 6.17 5.68
N ASN A 262 0.39 6.84 5.96
CA ASN A 262 -0.95 6.28 5.83
C ASN A 262 -1.42 6.18 4.37
N THR A 263 -0.86 7.00 3.47
CA THR A 263 -1.18 6.99 2.03
C THR A 263 -0.23 6.10 1.21
N ARG A 264 0.52 5.19 1.84
CA ARG A 264 1.36 4.25 1.11
C ARG A 264 0.52 3.26 0.31
N TYR A 265 1.00 2.94 -0.88
CA TYR A 265 0.40 1.91 -1.72
C TYR A 265 1.47 0.93 -2.17
N PHE A 266 1.28 -0.34 -1.80
CA PHE A 266 2.19 -1.45 -2.10
C PHE A 266 1.58 -2.47 -3.07
N GLY A 267 0.41 -2.18 -3.62
CA GLY A 267 -0.18 -3.00 -4.66
C GLY A 267 0.43 -2.77 -6.05
N PRO A 268 0.00 -3.57 -7.04
CA PRO A 268 0.44 -3.48 -8.43
C PRO A 268 -0.23 -2.31 -9.17
N GLY A 269 0.17 -2.13 -10.42
CA GLY A 269 -0.38 -1.15 -11.34
C GLY A 269 0.44 0.13 -11.46
N THR A 270 0.09 0.89 -12.50
CA THR A 270 0.76 2.12 -12.90
C THR A 270 -0.07 3.34 -12.52
N ILE A 271 0.58 4.47 -12.24
CA ILE A 271 -0.11 5.73 -12.00
C ILE A 271 -0.72 6.26 -13.31
N TYR A 272 0.00 6.09 -14.42
CA TYR A 272 -0.59 6.32 -15.74
C TYR A 272 -1.74 5.33 -15.96
N VAL A 273 -2.94 5.84 -16.21
CA VAL A 273 -4.13 5.00 -16.41
C VAL A 273 -4.03 4.36 -17.80
N GLN A 274 -4.01 3.03 -17.90
CA GLN A 274 -3.87 2.36 -19.20
C GLN A 274 -5.15 2.40 -20.02
N ASP A 275 -6.31 2.20 -19.38
CA ASP A 275 -7.63 2.27 -19.99
C ASP A 275 -8.44 3.44 -19.39
N PRO A 276 -8.53 4.59 -20.09
CA PRO A 276 -9.27 5.75 -19.61
C PRO A 276 -10.79 5.61 -19.82
N ALA A 277 -11.29 4.43 -20.22
CA ALA A 277 -12.71 4.10 -20.17
C ALA A 277 -13.11 3.42 -18.86
N ASP A 278 -12.14 2.88 -18.09
CA ASP A 278 -12.40 2.28 -16.79
C ASP A 278 -12.38 3.32 -15.68
N PHE A 279 -13.57 3.63 -15.16
CA PHE A 279 -13.75 4.55 -14.03
C PHE A 279 -12.90 4.18 -12.80
N ASN A 280 -12.77 2.88 -12.49
CA ASN A 280 -11.99 2.46 -11.31
C ASN A 280 -10.48 2.60 -11.52
N ALA A 281 -10.03 2.55 -12.78
CA ALA A 281 -8.64 2.81 -13.12
C ALA A 281 -8.32 4.30 -13.02
N ILE A 282 -9.25 5.17 -13.46
CA ILE A 282 -9.12 6.63 -13.32
C ILE A 282 -9.07 7.03 -11.84
N PHE A 283 -10.04 6.57 -11.05
CA PHE A 283 -10.20 6.93 -9.63
C PHE A 283 -9.70 5.83 -8.68
N SER A 284 -8.50 5.30 -8.95
CA SER A 284 -7.86 4.33 -8.07
C SER A 284 -7.26 5.04 -6.86
N VAL A 285 -7.86 4.85 -5.68
CA VAL A 285 -7.32 5.36 -4.39
C VAL A 285 -5.85 4.98 -4.21
N GLY A 286 -5.47 3.75 -4.61
CA GLY A 286 -4.09 3.27 -4.51
C GLY A 286 -3.10 3.97 -5.44
N LEU A 287 -3.51 4.22 -6.69
CA LEU A 287 -2.61 4.67 -7.76
C LEU A 287 -2.72 6.18 -8.00
N SER A 288 -3.90 6.67 -8.34
CA SER A 288 -4.16 8.07 -8.74
C SER A 288 -4.03 9.05 -7.57
N TYR A 289 -4.24 8.58 -6.33
CA TYR A 289 -4.17 9.39 -5.10
C TYR A 289 -2.95 9.00 -4.27
N ASN A 290 -2.91 7.76 -3.74
CA ASN A 290 -1.93 7.30 -2.75
C ASN A 290 -0.50 7.22 -3.32
N LYS A 291 -0.26 6.43 -4.38
CA LYS A 291 1.08 6.34 -4.98
C LYS A 291 1.48 7.68 -5.61
N ALA A 292 0.55 8.40 -6.24
CA ALA A 292 0.80 9.69 -6.86
C ALA A 292 1.25 10.80 -5.88
N ASN A 293 0.64 10.92 -4.69
CA ASN A 293 1.15 11.87 -3.68
C ASN A 293 2.55 11.48 -3.18
N TRP A 294 2.84 10.18 -3.09
CA TRP A 294 4.20 9.70 -2.77
C TRP A 294 5.22 10.07 -3.84
N VAL A 295 4.84 10.13 -5.12
CA VAL A 295 5.75 10.59 -6.19
C VAL A 295 6.15 12.04 -5.98
N LEU A 296 5.21 12.93 -5.61
CA LEU A 296 5.54 14.33 -5.29
C LEU A 296 6.40 14.45 -4.02
N HIS A 297 6.11 13.65 -3.00
CA HIS A 297 6.93 13.55 -1.79
C HIS A 297 8.37 13.11 -2.08
N MET A 298 8.54 12.07 -2.90
CA MET A 298 9.84 11.57 -3.34
C MET A 298 10.56 12.60 -4.21
N LEU A 299 9.85 13.25 -5.14
CA LEU A 299 10.41 14.29 -5.99
C LEU A 299 10.98 15.44 -5.15
N ARG A 300 10.28 15.85 -4.08
CA ARG A 300 10.77 16.86 -3.12
C ARG A 300 12.11 16.48 -2.49
N HIS A 301 12.32 15.20 -2.19
CA HIS A 301 13.62 14.71 -1.73
C HIS A 301 14.67 14.73 -2.83
N VAL A 302 14.32 14.23 -4.02
CA VAL A 302 15.22 14.13 -5.17
C VAL A 302 15.74 15.51 -5.57
N VAL A 303 14.88 16.51 -5.75
CA VAL A 303 15.31 17.84 -6.22
C VAL A 303 15.75 18.76 -5.08
N GLY A 304 15.38 18.43 -3.84
CA GLY A 304 15.59 19.25 -2.66
C GLY A 304 14.43 20.21 -2.40
N ASP A 305 14.22 20.53 -1.12
CA ASP A 305 13.04 21.23 -0.61
C ASP A 305 12.74 22.56 -1.31
N SER A 306 13.72 23.46 -1.38
CA SER A 306 13.55 24.77 -2.03
C SER A 306 13.25 24.63 -3.52
N VAL A 307 13.98 23.76 -4.21
CA VAL A 307 13.83 23.55 -5.66
C VAL A 307 12.47 22.96 -5.99
N PHE A 308 11.93 22.12 -5.10
CA PHE A 308 10.60 21.54 -5.28
C PHE A 308 9.50 22.61 -5.26
N PHE A 309 9.53 23.54 -4.32
CA PHE A 309 8.56 24.64 -4.32
C PHE A 309 8.79 25.63 -5.47
N ASP A 310 10.04 25.83 -5.92
CA ASP A 310 10.32 26.57 -7.15
C ASP A 310 9.73 25.87 -8.39
N ILE A 311 9.77 24.53 -8.44
CA ILE A 311 9.12 23.72 -9.48
C ILE A 311 7.61 23.94 -9.48
N LEU A 312 6.95 23.91 -8.32
CA LEU A 312 5.51 24.11 -8.23
C LEU A 312 5.10 25.51 -8.70
N ALA A 313 5.85 26.54 -8.31
CA ALA A 313 5.63 27.90 -8.79
C ALA A 313 5.84 28.02 -10.31
N ALA A 314 6.87 27.36 -10.85
CA ALA A 314 7.13 27.30 -12.29
C ALA A 314 6.05 26.50 -13.05
N TRP A 315 5.54 25.43 -12.44
CA TRP A 315 4.47 24.60 -12.99
C TRP A 315 3.17 25.39 -13.14
N ARG A 316 2.78 26.13 -12.09
CA ARG A 316 1.67 27.09 -12.15
C ARG A 316 1.83 28.09 -13.30
N ALA A 317 3.06 28.51 -13.58
CA ALA A 317 3.37 29.50 -14.61
C ALA A 317 3.68 28.91 -16.00
N TYR A 318 3.54 27.59 -16.19
CA TYR A 318 3.90 26.92 -17.44
C TYR A 318 2.94 27.31 -18.57
N ALA A 319 3.41 28.22 -19.44
CA ALA A 319 2.58 28.85 -20.46
C ALA A 319 1.80 27.88 -21.38
N PRO A 320 2.34 26.71 -21.79
CA PRO A 320 1.57 25.76 -22.60
C PRO A 320 0.35 25.14 -21.91
N ALA A 321 0.34 25.09 -20.57
CA ALA A 321 -0.76 24.48 -19.80
C ALA A 321 -1.57 25.48 -18.96
N LEU A 322 -1.16 26.75 -18.89
CA LEU A 322 -1.84 27.80 -18.11
C LEU A 322 -3.28 28.01 -18.61
N TYR A 323 -4.27 27.74 -17.75
CA TYR A 323 -5.70 27.69 -18.09
C TYR A 323 -6.01 26.70 -19.23
N GLY A 324 -5.17 25.69 -19.41
CA GLY A 324 -5.22 24.69 -20.47
C GLY A 324 -5.10 23.28 -19.89
N ASN A 325 -4.40 22.43 -20.62
CA ASN A 325 -4.22 21.03 -20.26
C ASN A 325 -2.75 20.59 -20.32
N ALA A 326 -2.39 19.60 -19.51
CA ALA A 326 -1.02 19.12 -19.34
C ALA A 326 -0.89 17.60 -19.43
N THR A 327 0.26 17.15 -19.89
CA THR A 327 0.72 15.75 -19.82
C THR A 327 1.70 15.55 -18.66
N THR A 328 1.98 14.30 -18.31
CA THR A 328 3.06 13.93 -17.39
C THR A 328 4.41 14.48 -17.90
N GLU A 329 4.62 14.46 -19.21
CA GLU A 329 5.85 14.91 -19.87
C GLU A 329 6.05 16.42 -19.74
N ASP A 330 4.96 17.21 -19.78
CA ASP A 330 5.01 18.64 -19.53
C ASP A 330 5.48 18.95 -18.10
N PHE A 331 4.94 18.24 -17.10
CA PHE A 331 5.34 18.44 -15.72
C PHE A 331 6.80 18.02 -15.51
N ARG A 332 7.21 16.88 -16.06
CA ARG A 332 8.62 16.46 -16.05
C ARG A 332 9.53 17.51 -16.66
N LEU A 333 9.18 18.08 -17.81
CA LEU A 333 9.98 19.11 -18.47
C LEU A 333 10.18 20.33 -17.56
N VAL A 334 9.15 20.76 -16.83
CA VAL A 334 9.28 21.84 -15.85
C VAL A 334 10.19 21.44 -14.69
N CYS A 335 10.04 20.22 -14.17
CA CYS A 335 10.92 19.69 -13.12
C CYS A 335 12.39 19.69 -13.54
N GLU A 336 12.71 19.18 -14.73
CA GLU A 336 14.07 19.14 -15.27
C GLU A 336 14.61 20.55 -15.54
N THR A 337 13.77 21.46 -16.05
CA THR A 337 14.15 22.84 -16.35
C THR A 337 14.56 23.60 -15.09
N VAL A 338 13.80 23.46 -14.01
CA VAL A 338 14.05 24.19 -12.75
C VAL A 338 15.16 23.53 -11.94
N SER A 339 15.16 22.21 -11.84
CA SER A 339 16.16 21.47 -11.04
C SER A 339 17.52 21.35 -11.73
N GLY A 340 17.57 21.44 -13.06
CA GLY A 340 18.76 21.15 -13.86
C GLY A 340 19.18 19.68 -13.83
N ARG A 341 18.33 18.77 -13.35
CA ARG A 341 18.54 17.32 -13.31
C ARG A 341 17.81 16.65 -14.47
N ASP A 342 18.37 15.53 -14.95
CA ASP A 342 17.63 14.58 -15.78
C ASP A 342 16.73 13.75 -14.85
N LEU A 343 15.42 13.75 -15.11
CA LEU A 343 14.41 13.08 -14.29
C LEU A 343 13.64 12.02 -15.09
N GLU A 344 14.08 11.68 -16.31
CA GLU A 344 13.45 10.64 -17.14
C GLU A 344 13.31 9.33 -16.38
N ALA A 345 14.39 8.85 -15.75
CA ALA A 345 14.39 7.59 -14.99
C ALA A 345 13.38 7.63 -13.83
N PHE A 346 13.34 8.74 -13.08
CA PHE A 346 12.41 8.91 -11.96
C PHE A 346 10.95 8.84 -12.43
N PHE A 347 10.57 9.61 -13.45
CA PHE A 347 9.20 9.61 -13.96
C PHE A 347 8.83 8.26 -14.59
N HIS A 348 9.75 7.63 -15.33
CA HIS A 348 9.55 6.29 -15.88
C HIS A 348 9.25 5.27 -14.77
N GLN A 349 10.15 5.15 -13.79
CA GLN A 349 10.06 4.18 -12.70
C GLN A 349 8.85 4.38 -11.79
N TRP A 350 8.42 5.62 -11.55
CA TRP A 350 7.38 5.88 -10.56
C TRP A 350 5.98 6.08 -11.16
N ILE A 351 5.87 6.55 -12.41
CA ILE A 351 4.58 6.77 -13.08
C ILE A 351 4.17 5.57 -13.94
N TYR A 352 5.14 5.02 -14.69
CA TYR A 352 4.89 4.04 -15.76
C TYR A 352 5.25 2.60 -15.39
N GLU A 353 6.00 2.40 -14.32
CA GLU A 353 6.32 1.08 -13.78
C GLU A 353 5.52 0.75 -12.51
N GLU A 354 5.35 -0.55 -12.28
CA GLU A 354 4.65 -1.07 -11.11
C GLU A 354 5.56 -1.17 -9.87
N PHE A 355 4.92 -1.29 -8.70
CA PHE A 355 5.57 -1.56 -7.41
C PHE A 355 6.56 -0.46 -6.95
N PHE A 356 7.58 -0.87 -6.20
CA PHE A 356 8.48 -0.07 -5.36
C PHE A 356 9.76 -0.89 -5.05
N PRO A 357 10.87 -0.24 -4.63
CA PRO A 357 12.10 -0.94 -4.24
C PRO A 357 11.97 -1.67 -2.89
N ILE A 358 12.55 -2.86 -2.86
CA ILE A 358 12.68 -3.69 -1.66
C ILE A 358 14.16 -3.79 -1.34
N TYR A 359 14.61 -3.07 -0.33
CA TYR A 359 16.01 -3.02 0.04
C TYR A 359 16.38 -4.09 1.07
N ARG A 360 17.57 -4.66 0.90
CA ARG A 360 18.33 -5.36 1.93
C ARG A 360 19.67 -4.65 2.08
N TYR A 361 20.21 -4.59 3.30
CA TYR A 361 21.54 -4.03 3.48
C TYR A 361 22.35 -4.72 4.56
N THR A 362 23.67 -4.69 4.39
CA THR A 362 24.66 -5.14 5.37
C THR A 362 25.77 -4.12 5.49
N TRP A 363 26.45 -4.07 6.62
CA TRP A 363 27.57 -3.15 6.80
C TRP A 363 28.65 -3.74 7.69
N THR A 364 29.88 -3.30 7.46
CA THR A 364 31.03 -3.52 8.34
C THR A 364 31.78 -2.23 8.52
N ASP A 365 32.38 -2.03 9.68
CA ASP A 365 33.24 -0.90 9.96
C ASP A 365 34.69 -1.34 10.25
N GLN A 366 35.60 -0.38 10.14
CA GLN A 366 36.97 -0.52 10.59
C GLN A 366 37.54 0.83 11.04
N PRO A 367 38.41 0.86 12.06
CA PRO A 367 39.08 2.10 12.46
C PRO A 367 39.89 2.70 11.30
N ALA A 368 39.72 4.00 11.08
CA ALA A 368 40.40 4.78 10.05
C ALA A 368 41.00 6.07 10.65
N GLY A 369 41.89 6.73 9.91
CA GLY A 369 42.51 7.97 10.37
C GLY A 369 41.46 9.08 10.56
N GLY A 370 41.11 9.39 11.82
CA GLY A 370 40.11 10.41 12.15
C GLY A 370 38.69 9.88 12.39
N GLY A 371 38.50 8.56 12.45
CA GLY A 371 37.19 7.96 12.69
C GLY A 371 37.11 6.49 12.29
N PHE A 372 36.04 6.13 11.58
CA PHE A 372 35.74 4.79 11.11
C PHE A 372 35.32 4.83 9.63
N ASP A 373 35.85 3.91 8.84
CA ASP A 373 35.39 3.66 7.48
C ASP A 373 34.34 2.55 7.51
N ILE A 374 33.20 2.79 6.87
CA ILE A 374 32.07 1.87 6.78
C ILE A 374 31.94 1.40 5.34
N THR A 375 31.93 0.08 5.14
CA THR A 375 31.48 -0.53 3.90
C THR A 375 30.01 -0.91 4.05
N LEU A 376 29.13 -0.22 3.33
CA LEU A 376 27.68 -0.48 3.31
C LEU A 376 27.32 -1.12 1.97
N GLN A 377 26.72 -2.31 2.01
CA GLN A 377 26.15 -2.98 0.84
C GLN A 377 24.63 -2.80 0.87
N ILE A 378 24.04 -2.31 -0.23
CA ILE A 378 22.60 -2.20 -0.44
C ILE A 378 22.23 -3.05 -1.66
N ASP A 379 21.20 -3.89 -1.52
CA ASP A 379 20.66 -4.74 -2.58
C ASP A 379 19.16 -4.43 -2.77
N GLN A 380 18.73 -4.26 -4.02
CA GLN A 380 17.33 -4.22 -4.42
C GLN A 380 16.88 -5.63 -4.81
N LEU A 381 15.86 -6.15 -4.14
CA LEU A 381 15.45 -7.55 -4.25
C LEU A 381 14.39 -7.80 -5.33
N GLN A 382 13.66 -6.76 -5.72
CA GLN A 382 12.67 -6.86 -6.79
C GLN A 382 13.34 -6.99 -8.16
N THR A 383 12.69 -7.70 -9.08
CA THR A 383 13.24 -8.08 -10.40
C THR A 383 12.69 -7.24 -11.55
N ASN A 384 11.64 -6.46 -11.33
CA ASN A 384 10.92 -5.73 -12.38
C ASN A 384 11.68 -4.49 -12.86
N THR A 385 12.09 -3.62 -11.93
CA THR A 385 12.86 -2.41 -12.25
C THR A 385 13.82 -2.08 -11.12
N VAL A 386 14.97 -1.52 -11.48
CA VAL A 386 15.91 -0.93 -10.51
C VAL A 386 15.48 0.52 -10.32
N PHE A 387 15.21 0.91 -9.08
CA PHE A 387 14.81 2.27 -8.76
C PHE A 387 16.05 3.12 -8.46
N GLU A 388 16.15 4.28 -9.09
CA GLU A 388 17.23 5.23 -8.84
C GLU A 388 16.78 6.25 -7.79
N MET A 389 17.35 6.19 -6.58
CA MET A 389 16.94 7.07 -5.48
C MET A 389 18.12 7.53 -4.61
N PRO A 390 18.13 8.80 -4.17
CA PRO A 390 18.94 9.22 -3.04
C PRO A 390 18.38 8.58 -1.77
N ILE A 391 19.22 7.85 -1.03
CA ILE A 391 18.86 7.18 0.22
C ILE A 391 19.55 7.89 1.39
N ASP A 392 18.74 8.39 2.33
CA ASP A 392 19.21 8.90 3.61
C ASP A 392 19.77 7.74 4.47
N VAL A 393 21.08 7.67 4.66
CA VAL A 393 21.77 6.70 5.53
C VAL A 393 22.04 7.33 6.88
N PHE A 394 21.39 6.82 7.92
CA PHE A 394 21.60 7.27 9.28
C PHE A 394 22.55 6.34 10.01
N VAL A 395 23.80 6.77 10.17
CA VAL A 395 24.81 6.08 10.96
C VAL A 395 24.64 6.48 12.43
N GLN A 396 24.37 5.50 13.28
CA GLN A 396 24.13 5.69 14.71
C GLN A 396 25.45 5.53 15.48
N SER A 397 25.68 6.37 16.48
CA SER A 397 26.83 6.30 17.39
C SER A 397 26.41 6.68 18.82
N ALA A 398 27.35 6.60 19.76
CA ALA A 398 27.09 7.04 21.14
C ALA A 398 26.85 8.56 21.27
N SER A 399 27.33 9.37 20.33
CA SER A 399 27.18 10.84 20.34
C SER A 399 25.89 11.33 19.67
N GLY A 400 25.24 10.46 18.89
CA GLY A 400 24.05 10.78 18.09
C GLY A 400 24.10 10.11 16.73
N GLU A 401 23.34 10.63 15.79
CA GLU A 401 23.19 10.08 14.45
C GLU A 401 23.78 11.02 13.40
N THR A 402 24.57 10.46 12.49
CA THR A 402 25.10 11.17 11.32
C THR A 402 24.29 10.77 10.10
N LEU A 403 23.76 11.76 9.38
CA LEU A 403 23.08 11.55 8.11
C LEU A 403 24.08 11.66 6.95
N ILE A 404 24.09 10.65 6.08
CA ILE A 404 24.84 10.63 4.82
C ILE A 404 23.85 10.23 3.73
N VAL A 405 23.76 10.98 2.63
CA VAL A 405 22.92 10.61 1.49
C VAL A 405 23.77 9.83 0.49
N VAL A 406 23.27 8.68 0.04
CA VAL A 406 23.91 7.86 -1.01
C VAL A 406 22.99 7.72 -2.22
N GLU A 407 23.53 7.79 -3.42
CA GLU A 407 22.77 7.59 -4.66
C GLU A 407 22.77 6.11 -5.04
N ASP A 408 21.65 5.43 -4.80
CA ASP A 408 21.46 4.04 -5.19
C ASP A 408 20.92 3.98 -6.62
N THR A 409 21.67 3.31 -7.50
CA THR A 409 21.44 3.30 -8.96
C THR A 409 21.57 1.90 -9.56
N LEU A 410 21.93 0.91 -8.75
CA LEU A 410 22.18 -0.46 -9.19
C LEU A 410 21.36 -1.43 -8.34
N ALA A 411 21.04 -2.60 -8.90
CA ALA A 411 20.38 -3.67 -8.15
C ALA A 411 21.19 -4.15 -6.93
N SER A 412 22.51 -3.93 -6.93
CA SER A 412 23.41 -4.27 -5.84
C SER A 412 24.57 -3.27 -5.87
N GLN A 413 24.71 -2.46 -4.82
CA GLN A 413 25.66 -1.35 -4.77
C GLN A 413 26.38 -1.28 -3.41
N THR A 414 27.71 -1.13 -3.47
CA THR A 414 28.55 -0.93 -2.28
C THR A 414 28.93 0.53 -2.15
N PHE A 415 28.79 1.08 -0.95
CA PHE A 415 29.17 2.44 -0.58
C PHE A 415 30.29 2.42 0.47
N GLN A 416 31.23 3.35 0.33
CA GLN A 416 32.28 3.60 1.32
C GLN A 416 31.95 4.92 2.02
N LEU A 417 31.63 4.84 3.31
CA LEU A 417 31.26 5.98 4.13
C LEU A 417 32.34 6.22 5.19
N HIS A 418 32.47 7.47 5.64
CA HIS A 418 33.40 7.81 6.72
C HIS A 418 32.65 8.59 7.81
N VAL A 419 32.82 8.17 9.07
CA VAL A 419 32.24 8.84 10.24
C VAL A 419 33.29 9.04 11.32
N THR A 420 33.14 10.07 12.14
CA THR A 420 34.13 10.40 13.19
C THR A 420 34.00 9.52 14.43
N ASP A 421 32.77 9.12 14.76
CA ASP A 421 32.44 8.36 15.96
C ASP A 421 32.20 6.89 15.63
N ASP A 422 32.43 6.03 16.64
CA ASP A 422 32.25 4.58 16.55
C ASP A 422 30.81 4.21 16.14
N PRO A 423 30.60 3.62 14.94
CA PRO A 423 29.27 3.30 14.45
C PRO A 423 28.70 2.09 15.19
N ILE A 424 27.54 2.24 15.80
CA ILE A 424 26.81 1.18 16.51
C ILE A 424 25.61 0.65 15.73
N GLY A 425 25.27 1.27 14.59
CA GLY A 425 24.12 0.88 13.78
C GLY A 425 23.97 1.73 12.53
N ILE A 426 23.22 1.20 11.55
CA ILE A 426 22.82 1.91 10.33
C ILE A 426 21.33 1.72 10.12
N LYS A 427 20.63 2.80 9.74
CA LYS A 427 19.24 2.76 9.29
C LYS A 427 19.11 3.49 7.96
N LEU A 428 18.49 2.85 6.97
CA LEU A 428 18.16 3.48 5.69
C LEU A 428 16.81 4.20 5.79
N ASP A 429 16.79 5.45 5.34
CA ASP A 429 15.67 6.37 5.19
C ASP A 429 14.58 6.15 6.26
N LYS A 430 14.92 6.57 7.50
CA LYS A 430 14.32 6.08 8.74
C LYS A 430 12.80 6.07 8.73
N ALA A 431 12.28 4.85 8.94
CA ALA A 431 10.92 4.52 9.34
C ALA A 431 9.80 4.98 8.38
N GLN A 432 8.59 4.53 8.70
CA GLN A 432 7.39 4.70 7.89
C GLN A 432 6.99 6.18 7.91
N GLY A 433 7.30 6.88 6.82
CA GLY A 433 7.27 8.34 6.71
C GLY A 433 8.54 8.93 6.11
N GLY A 434 9.62 8.14 5.95
CA GLY A 434 10.84 8.54 5.21
C GLY A 434 10.56 8.98 3.77
N TRP A 435 11.59 9.42 3.06
CA TRP A 435 11.47 10.03 1.75
C TRP A 435 11.11 9.10 0.61
N ILE A 436 11.32 7.79 0.76
CA ILE A 436 11.14 6.81 -0.31
C ILE A 436 9.99 5.86 0.01
N LEU A 437 9.08 5.68 -0.95
CA LEU A 437 8.11 4.58 -0.93
C LEU A 437 8.87 3.27 -1.14
N LYS A 438 9.18 2.57 -0.05
CA LYS A 438 10.04 1.38 -0.07
C LYS A 438 9.64 0.37 1.00
N VAL A 439 10.25 -0.79 0.88
CA VAL A 439 10.34 -1.78 1.95
C VAL A 439 11.80 -2.04 2.28
N ILE A 440 12.07 -2.32 3.55
CA ILE A 440 13.36 -2.84 4.01
C ILE A 440 13.10 -4.26 4.52
N GLN A 441 13.84 -5.25 4.01
CA GLN A 441 13.81 -6.62 4.48
C GLN A 441 15.08 -6.98 5.23
N ASP A 442 14.92 -7.40 6.48
CA ASP A 442 15.98 -7.97 7.27
C ASP A 442 16.34 -9.37 6.75
N ALA A 443 17.63 -9.71 6.72
CA ALA A 443 18.06 -11.04 6.34
C ALA A 443 17.65 -12.06 7.41
N ILE A 444 17.03 -13.16 6.98
CA ILE A 444 16.87 -14.33 7.85
C ILE A 444 18.17 -15.13 7.81
N VAL A 445 18.87 -15.20 8.95
CA VAL A 445 20.12 -15.96 9.09
C VAL A 445 19.91 -17.15 10.01
N ASP A 446 20.35 -18.32 9.55
CA ASP A 446 20.31 -19.61 10.25
C ASP A 446 18.92 -19.98 10.83
N PRO A 447 17.87 -20.11 10.00
CA PRO A 447 16.55 -20.49 10.49
C PRO A 447 16.54 -21.90 11.09
N THR A 448 15.80 -22.08 12.19
CA THR A 448 15.72 -23.34 12.94
C THR A 448 14.48 -24.16 12.60
N PHE A 449 13.36 -23.48 12.31
CA PHE A 449 12.07 -24.09 11.97
C PHE A 449 11.57 -25.13 13.00
N ASP A 450 11.90 -24.96 14.27
CA ASP A 450 11.67 -25.94 15.35
C ASP A 450 10.41 -25.67 16.19
N ARG A 451 9.69 -24.58 15.95
CA ARG A 451 8.50 -24.17 16.73
C ARG A 451 7.15 -24.51 16.10
N GLY A 452 7.12 -25.23 14.99
CA GLY A 452 5.87 -25.62 14.33
C GLY A 452 5.17 -24.42 13.66
N ILE A 453 3.88 -24.25 13.96
CA ILE A 453 2.99 -23.30 13.29
C ILE A 453 2.89 -21.97 14.05
N LEU A 454 3.07 -20.86 13.34
CA LEU A 454 2.70 -19.52 13.80
C LEU A 454 1.43 -19.06 13.09
N VAL A 455 0.37 -18.78 13.85
CA VAL A 455 -0.82 -18.10 13.34
C VAL A 455 -0.69 -16.60 13.60
N VAL A 456 -0.86 -15.80 12.54
CA VAL A 456 -0.71 -14.35 12.56
C VAL A 456 -2.05 -13.68 12.31
N ASN A 457 -2.51 -12.88 13.25
CA ASN A 457 -3.68 -12.05 13.07
C ASN A 457 -3.32 -10.71 12.40
N GLY A 458 -3.73 -10.56 11.15
CA GLY A 458 -3.64 -9.34 10.34
C GLY A 458 -4.92 -8.54 10.25
N VAL A 459 -5.92 -8.83 11.09
CA VAL A 459 -7.23 -8.20 11.03
C VAL A 459 -7.51 -7.45 12.32
N ASP A 460 -7.84 -6.15 12.22
CA ASP A 460 -8.24 -5.35 13.38
C ASP A 460 -9.54 -5.89 14.01
N TRP A 461 -9.43 -6.31 15.27
CA TRP A 461 -10.56 -6.77 16.08
C TRP A 461 -11.68 -5.75 16.18
N THR A 462 -11.35 -4.46 16.26
CA THR A 462 -12.34 -3.39 16.42
C THR A 462 -13.17 -3.22 15.15
N SER A 463 -12.51 -3.26 14.00
CA SER A 463 -13.14 -3.10 12.69
C SER A 463 -14.05 -4.27 12.30
N TYR A 464 -13.68 -5.51 12.63
CA TYR A 464 -14.39 -6.71 12.17
C TYR A 464 -15.15 -7.46 13.28
N GLY A 465 -14.93 -7.09 14.54
CA GLY A 465 -15.73 -7.50 15.69
C GLY A 465 -15.96 -9.01 15.77
N SER A 466 -17.23 -9.40 15.79
CA SER A 466 -17.63 -10.81 15.94
C SER A 466 -17.23 -11.71 14.79
N GLU A 467 -17.11 -11.20 13.55
CA GLU A 467 -16.77 -12.04 12.39
C GLU A 467 -15.41 -12.72 12.59
N ILE A 468 -14.39 -11.92 12.95
CA ILE A 468 -13.04 -12.42 13.17
C ILE A 468 -12.93 -13.19 14.50
N LEU A 469 -13.56 -12.70 15.58
CA LEU A 469 -13.55 -13.38 16.89
C LEU A 469 -14.08 -14.80 16.79
N THR A 470 -15.24 -15.00 16.16
CA THR A 470 -15.84 -16.33 16.00
C THR A 470 -14.98 -17.24 15.12
N ALA A 471 -14.31 -16.72 14.10
CA ALA A 471 -13.38 -17.53 13.29
C ALA A 471 -12.20 -18.06 14.10
N TYR A 472 -11.66 -17.27 15.04
CA TYR A 472 -10.64 -17.74 15.98
C TYR A 472 -11.23 -18.71 17.02
N GLU A 473 -12.41 -18.44 17.57
CA GLU A 473 -13.10 -19.36 18.52
C GLU A 473 -13.37 -20.74 17.91
N ASP A 474 -13.69 -20.80 16.61
CA ASP A 474 -13.92 -22.03 15.88
C ASP A 474 -12.63 -22.75 15.43
N SER A 475 -11.46 -22.20 15.78
CA SER A 475 -10.13 -22.66 15.37
C SER A 475 -9.98 -22.78 13.85
N VAL A 476 -10.56 -21.85 13.08
CA VAL A 476 -10.66 -21.97 11.61
C VAL A 476 -9.28 -22.03 10.94
N PHE A 477 -8.30 -21.29 11.47
CA PHE A 477 -6.99 -21.09 10.82
C PHE A 477 -5.92 -22.11 11.23
N TRP A 478 -6.22 -23.06 12.12
CA TRP A 478 -5.29 -24.10 12.53
C TRP A 478 -5.94 -25.45 12.83
N GLY A 479 -7.25 -25.48 13.04
CA GLY A 479 -8.01 -26.69 13.31
C GLY A 479 -7.49 -27.41 14.56
N SER A 480 -7.06 -28.65 14.39
CA SER A 480 -6.53 -29.52 15.45
C SER A 480 -4.99 -29.49 15.59
N HIS A 481 -4.32 -28.44 15.12
CA HIS A 481 -2.86 -28.29 15.30
C HIS A 481 -2.52 -27.48 16.55
N ASP A 482 -1.37 -27.75 17.15
CA ASP A 482 -0.78 -26.86 18.16
C ASP A 482 -0.19 -25.63 17.47
N ILE A 483 -0.38 -24.46 18.06
CA ILE A 483 0.05 -23.18 17.45
C ILE A 483 0.77 -22.28 18.44
N SER A 484 1.64 -21.43 17.90
CA SER A 484 1.93 -20.12 18.49
C SER A 484 1.09 -19.04 17.83
N PHE A 485 0.86 -17.93 18.53
CA PHE A 485 0.03 -16.84 18.05
C PHE A 485 0.79 -15.51 18.06
N TRP A 486 0.55 -14.67 17.06
CA TRP A 486 1.03 -13.29 16.97
C TRP A 486 -0.12 -12.38 16.56
N ASP A 487 -0.27 -11.25 17.23
CA ASP A 487 -1.30 -10.27 16.91
C ASP A 487 -0.68 -8.96 16.39
N LEU A 488 -1.07 -8.55 15.20
CA LEU A 488 -0.58 -7.31 14.60
C LEU A 488 -1.33 -6.06 15.11
N PHE A 489 -2.33 -6.26 15.98
CA PHE A 489 -3.21 -5.23 16.51
C PHE A 489 -3.23 -5.20 18.05
N PRO A 490 -3.80 -4.14 18.66
CA PRO A 490 -4.10 -4.14 20.08
C PRO A 490 -5.08 -5.25 20.46
N ALA A 491 -4.93 -5.78 21.69
CA ALA A 491 -5.82 -6.82 22.19
C ALA A 491 -7.30 -6.39 22.14
N PRO A 492 -8.22 -7.30 21.81
CA PRO A 492 -9.65 -7.00 21.82
C PRO A 492 -10.13 -6.63 23.23
N SER A 493 -11.14 -5.77 23.33
CA SER A 493 -11.63 -5.21 24.59
C SER A 493 -12.16 -6.27 25.58
N GLY A 494 -12.52 -7.46 25.11
CA GLY A 494 -12.95 -8.61 25.91
C GLY A 494 -11.85 -9.63 26.22
N GLY A 495 -10.61 -9.40 25.78
CA GLY A 495 -9.54 -10.39 25.79
C GLY A 495 -9.63 -11.40 24.64
N TYR A 496 -8.58 -12.20 24.49
CA TYR A 496 -8.50 -13.20 23.42
C TYR A 496 -9.45 -14.39 23.65
N PRO A 497 -9.90 -15.05 22.57
CA PRO A 497 -10.60 -16.32 22.65
C PRO A 497 -9.87 -17.34 23.53
N ALA A 498 -10.61 -18.12 24.32
CA ALA A 498 -10.02 -19.02 25.32
C ALA A 498 -9.21 -20.19 24.71
N ASN A 499 -9.49 -20.54 23.46
CA ASN A 499 -8.77 -21.55 22.68
C ASN A 499 -7.50 -21.00 21.98
N LEU A 500 -7.22 -19.70 22.13
CA LEU A 500 -6.05 -19.04 21.55
C LEU A 500 -4.94 -18.93 22.62
N PRO A 501 -3.69 -19.31 22.30
CA PRO A 501 -2.59 -19.07 23.23
C PRO A 501 -2.31 -17.57 23.36
N ALA A 502 -1.60 -17.19 24.43
CA ALA A 502 -1.14 -15.82 24.59
C ALA A 502 -0.24 -15.41 23.41
N PRO A 503 -0.42 -14.20 22.85
CA PRO A 503 0.38 -13.75 21.72
C PRO A 503 1.84 -13.59 22.12
N LEU A 504 2.75 -14.02 21.24
CA LEU A 504 4.19 -13.81 21.38
C LEU A 504 4.58 -12.34 21.17
N GLY A 505 3.78 -11.61 20.39
CA GLY A 505 3.92 -10.18 20.14
C GLY A 505 2.56 -9.57 19.81
N THR A 506 2.40 -8.29 20.15
CA THR A 506 1.18 -7.51 19.94
C THR A 506 1.50 -6.16 19.30
N ASN A 507 0.64 -5.69 18.40
CA ASN A 507 0.72 -4.36 17.78
C ASN A 507 2.07 -4.03 17.10
N ALA A 508 2.73 -5.03 16.50
CA ALA A 508 4.01 -4.87 15.82
C ALA A 508 4.18 -5.88 14.69
N ALA A 509 4.97 -5.55 13.67
CA ALA A 509 5.39 -6.50 12.63
C ALA A 509 6.22 -7.64 13.22
N ILE A 510 6.23 -8.80 12.56
CA ILE A 510 6.96 -9.98 13.03
C ILE A 510 8.45 -9.81 12.73
N PRO A 511 9.33 -9.84 13.75
CA PRO A 511 10.77 -9.79 13.52
C PRO A 511 11.26 -11.01 12.73
N ALA A 512 12.24 -10.82 11.85
CA ALA A 512 12.89 -11.92 11.12
C ALA A 512 13.39 -13.05 12.05
N ASP A 513 13.93 -12.69 13.22
CA ASP A 513 14.37 -13.63 14.25
C ASP A 513 13.26 -14.46 14.89
N THR A 514 12.02 -13.96 14.87
CA THR A 514 10.85 -14.74 15.28
C THR A 514 10.40 -15.63 14.14
N LEU A 515 10.27 -15.08 12.94
CA LEU A 515 9.82 -15.79 11.74
C LEU A 515 10.67 -17.05 11.46
N LYS A 516 12.00 -16.93 11.62
CA LYS A 516 12.96 -18.02 11.36
C LYS A 516 12.81 -19.27 12.24
N GLN A 517 12.03 -19.18 13.32
CA GLN A 517 11.82 -20.29 14.27
C GLN A 517 10.68 -21.22 13.85
N PHE A 518 9.78 -20.79 12.97
CA PHE A 518 8.53 -21.50 12.69
C PHE A 518 8.57 -22.24 11.36
N SER A 519 8.19 -23.51 11.34
CA SER A 519 8.14 -24.32 10.12
C SER A 519 7.01 -23.93 9.17
N ALA A 520 5.92 -23.37 9.70
CA ALA A 520 4.83 -22.83 8.91
C ALA A 520 4.25 -21.54 9.51
N VAL A 521 3.82 -20.63 8.64
CA VAL A 521 3.10 -19.41 9.01
C VAL A 521 1.74 -19.41 8.33
N VAL A 522 0.69 -19.30 9.14
CA VAL A 522 -0.67 -19.03 8.66
C VAL A 522 -0.96 -17.56 8.90
N TRP A 523 -1.08 -16.82 7.82
CA TRP A 523 -1.26 -15.37 7.85
C TRP A 523 -2.68 -14.99 7.43
N VAL A 524 -3.44 -14.43 8.37
CA VAL A 524 -4.82 -13.97 8.15
C VAL A 524 -4.80 -12.47 7.87
N GLY A 525 -4.66 -12.10 6.61
CA GLY A 525 -4.45 -10.72 6.17
C GLY A 525 -5.73 -10.01 5.76
N ASN A 526 -5.65 -8.67 5.74
CA ASN A 526 -6.65 -7.81 5.15
C ASN A 526 -6.02 -6.48 4.73
N ASN A 527 -6.29 -6.01 3.51
CA ASN A 527 -5.74 -4.74 3.05
C ASN A 527 -6.47 -3.50 3.60
N TYR A 528 -7.66 -3.65 4.17
CA TYR A 528 -8.44 -2.55 4.73
C TYR A 528 -8.41 -2.54 6.25
N ASN A 529 -7.87 -1.46 6.85
CA ASN A 529 -7.57 -1.37 8.28
C ASN A 529 -6.79 -2.58 8.79
N GLY A 530 -5.98 -3.19 7.92
CA GLY A 530 -5.23 -4.39 8.23
C GLY A 530 -3.74 -4.15 8.13
N ASP A 531 -3.05 -5.05 7.44
CA ASP A 531 -1.68 -5.38 7.82
C ASP A 531 -0.70 -5.50 6.67
N VAL A 532 -1.08 -5.00 5.49
CA VAL A 532 -0.23 -4.97 4.29
C VAL A 532 1.18 -4.47 4.62
N ASP A 533 1.31 -3.32 5.31
CA ASP A 533 2.60 -2.76 5.71
C ASP A 533 3.48 -3.71 6.54
N LYS A 534 2.84 -4.50 7.41
CA LYS A 534 3.52 -5.45 8.31
C LYS A 534 3.84 -6.75 7.57
N TRP A 535 3.03 -7.13 6.59
CA TRP A 535 3.30 -8.24 5.68
C TRP A 535 4.46 -7.93 4.75
N VAL A 536 4.44 -6.79 4.05
CA VAL A 536 5.48 -6.45 3.07
C VAL A 536 6.85 -6.26 3.73
N SER A 537 6.87 -5.77 4.98
CA SER A 537 8.11 -5.66 5.78
C SER A 537 8.57 -6.97 6.41
N ALA A 538 7.72 -8.00 6.46
CA ALA A 538 8.17 -9.31 6.89
C ALA A 538 9.03 -9.95 5.80
N SER A 539 10.11 -10.61 6.20
CA SER A 539 11.07 -11.28 5.30
C SER A 539 10.50 -12.60 4.74
N ILE A 540 9.29 -12.56 4.15
CA ILE A 540 8.54 -13.73 3.68
C ILE A 540 9.25 -14.45 2.54
N LEU A 541 9.86 -13.72 1.60
CA LEU A 541 10.61 -14.33 0.50
C LEU A 541 11.82 -15.11 1.02
N ASP A 542 12.65 -14.48 1.87
CA ASP A 542 13.77 -15.19 2.52
C ASP A 542 13.29 -16.39 3.34
N TYR A 543 12.17 -16.22 4.06
CA TYR A 543 11.60 -17.29 4.85
C TYR A 543 11.23 -18.50 3.99
N LEU A 544 10.60 -18.27 2.83
CA LEU A 544 10.28 -19.30 1.85
C LEU A 544 11.55 -19.93 1.27
N ASP A 545 12.51 -19.13 0.81
CA ASP A 545 13.76 -19.60 0.21
C ASP A 545 14.56 -20.51 1.17
N TRP A 546 14.57 -20.20 2.46
CA TRP A 546 15.21 -21.03 3.47
C TRP A 546 14.47 -22.33 3.77
N GLY A 547 13.18 -22.44 3.43
CA GLY A 547 12.36 -23.63 3.61
C GLY A 547 11.21 -23.49 4.61
N GLY A 548 10.81 -22.26 4.93
CA GLY A 548 9.54 -21.98 5.60
C GLY A 548 8.34 -22.29 4.71
N ASN A 549 7.17 -22.50 5.32
CA ASN A 549 5.91 -22.70 4.59
C ASN A 549 4.93 -21.56 4.92
N VAL A 550 4.19 -21.07 3.94
CA VAL A 550 3.29 -19.93 4.12
C VAL A 550 1.90 -20.26 3.61
N LEU A 551 0.88 -20.06 4.45
CA LEU A 551 -0.52 -19.98 4.05
C LEU A 551 -0.99 -18.54 4.22
N LEU A 552 -1.15 -17.82 3.11
CA LEU A 552 -1.72 -16.47 3.10
C LEU A 552 -3.21 -16.54 2.76
N LEU A 553 -4.04 -16.02 3.67
CA LEU A 553 -5.47 -15.84 3.48
C LEU A 553 -5.75 -14.35 3.50
N THR A 554 -6.05 -13.73 2.37
CA THR A 554 -6.20 -12.27 2.37
C THR A 554 -7.15 -11.72 1.30
N ARG A 555 -7.77 -10.59 1.65
CA ARG A 555 -8.49 -9.70 0.74
C ARG A 555 -7.48 -8.89 -0.09
N MET A 556 -7.81 -8.64 -1.36
CA MET A 556 -6.91 -7.96 -2.32
C MET A 556 -5.49 -8.50 -2.28
N GLY A 557 -5.32 -9.77 -2.69
CA GLY A 557 -4.00 -10.40 -2.68
C GLY A 557 -2.92 -9.62 -3.43
N GLN A 558 -3.30 -8.77 -4.38
CA GLN A 558 -2.42 -7.82 -5.07
C GLN A 558 -1.62 -6.92 -4.11
N ASP A 559 -2.23 -6.43 -3.04
CA ASP A 559 -1.54 -5.57 -2.06
C ASP A 559 -0.52 -6.34 -1.21
N PHE A 560 -0.68 -7.66 -1.10
CA PHE A 560 0.19 -8.54 -0.33
C PHE A 560 1.27 -9.20 -1.20
N LEU A 561 0.89 -9.62 -2.40
CA LEU A 561 1.78 -10.31 -3.34
C LEU A 561 2.33 -9.28 -4.33
N TYR A 562 3.25 -8.45 -3.82
CA TYR A 562 4.13 -7.65 -4.68
C TYR A 562 4.92 -8.57 -5.63
N SER A 563 5.51 -7.99 -6.69
CA SER A 563 6.16 -8.72 -7.80
C SER A 563 6.91 -9.99 -7.36
N GLY A 564 7.83 -9.87 -6.40
CA GLY A 564 8.62 -11.02 -5.93
C GLY A 564 7.80 -12.19 -5.38
N LEU A 565 6.73 -11.95 -4.61
CA LEU A 565 5.88 -13.02 -4.07
C LEU A 565 4.89 -13.58 -5.09
N ALA A 566 4.40 -12.75 -6.01
CA ALA A 566 3.58 -13.21 -7.13
C ALA A 566 4.39 -14.08 -8.10
N ASP A 567 5.60 -13.65 -8.43
CA ASP A 567 6.60 -14.42 -9.20
C ASP A 567 6.97 -15.70 -8.49
N TYR A 568 7.19 -15.62 -7.17
CA TYR A 568 7.39 -16.82 -6.35
C TYR A 568 6.20 -17.76 -6.52
N LEU A 569 4.95 -17.32 -6.41
CA LEU A 569 3.79 -18.20 -6.63
C LEU A 569 3.60 -18.62 -8.10
N GLY A 570 4.25 -17.95 -9.05
CA GLY A 570 4.08 -18.18 -10.49
C GLY A 570 2.71 -17.73 -11.02
N ILE A 571 2.08 -16.74 -10.38
CA ILE A 571 0.78 -16.19 -10.80
C ILE A 571 0.92 -14.89 -11.57
N THR A 572 -0.02 -14.63 -12.47
CA THR A 572 -0.19 -13.32 -13.12
C THR A 572 -1.57 -12.80 -12.78
N TRP A 573 -1.64 -11.57 -12.28
CA TRP A 573 -2.92 -10.96 -11.92
C TRP A 573 -3.78 -10.73 -13.16
N ALA A 574 -5.07 -11.01 -13.06
CA ALA A 574 -6.02 -10.63 -14.10
C ALA A 574 -6.20 -9.10 -14.06
N GLY A 575 -6.43 -8.47 -15.22
CA GLY A 575 -6.72 -7.03 -15.30
C GLY A 575 -8.01 -6.60 -14.57
N GLU A 576 -8.81 -7.56 -14.11
CA GLU A 576 -10.02 -7.30 -13.32
C GLU A 576 -9.68 -7.18 -11.81
N THR A 577 -9.71 -5.95 -11.31
CA THR A 577 -9.61 -5.68 -9.86
C THR A 577 -11.00 -5.56 -9.22
N ASN A 578 -11.05 -5.49 -7.89
CA ASN A 578 -12.28 -5.25 -7.12
C ASN A 578 -13.39 -6.32 -7.21
N ASN A 579 -13.05 -7.56 -7.59
CA ASN A 579 -14.03 -8.63 -7.81
C ASN A 579 -14.87 -8.97 -6.56
N THR A 580 -16.16 -9.21 -6.77
CA THR A 580 -17.05 -9.78 -5.75
C THR A 580 -17.16 -11.29 -5.91
N LEU A 581 -16.73 -12.02 -4.90
CA LEU A 581 -16.67 -13.47 -4.89
C LEU A 581 -17.91 -14.04 -4.19
N THR A 582 -18.42 -15.16 -4.70
CA THR A 582 -19.63 -15.82 -4.17
C THR A 582 -19.34 -17.14 -3.48
N ASN A 583 -18.66 -18.07 -4.15
CA ASN A 583 -18.19 -19.34 -3.59
C ASN A 583 -16.90 -19.77 -4.31
N TYR A 584 -16.09 -20.60 -3.66
CA TYR A 584 -15.00 -21.30 -4.32
C TYR A 584 -15.39 -22.68 -4.80
N VAL A 585 -15.06 -22.92 -6.06
CA VAL A 585 -15.08 -24.24 -6.67
C VAL A 585 -13.68 -24.80 -6.61
N SER A 586 -13.51 -25.89 -5.85
CA SER A 586 -12.24 -26.59 -5.73
C SER A 586 -11.82 -27.19 -7.07
N LYS A 587 -10.53 -27.07 -7.38
CA LYS A 587 -9.86 -27.69 -8.52
C LYS A 587 -8.83 -28.74 -8.08
N HIS A 588 -8.48 -28.75 -6.80
CA HIS A 588 -7.59 -29.74 -6.22
C HIS A 588 -8.38 -30.86 -5.52
N PRO A 589 -8.11 -32.16 -5.80
CA PRO A 589 -8.95 -33.27 -5.36
C PRO A 589 -9.01 -33.46 -3.84
N SER A 590 -8.02 -32.98 -3.10
CA SER A 590 -7.99 -33.05 -1.63
C SER A 590 -8.74 -31.92 -0.93
N LEU A 591 -9.16 -30.88 -1.65
CA LEU A 591 -9.84 -29.71 -1.08
C LEU A 591 -11.33 -29.74 -1.37
N VAL A 592 -12.13 -29.23 -0.43
CA VAL A 592 -13.59 -29.11 -0.57
C VAL A 592 -13.99 -27.72 -1.08
N ASN A 593 -15.12 -27.64 -1.78
CA ASN A 593 -15.72 -26.35 -2.17
C ASN A 593 -15.93 -25.48 -0.93
N GLN A 594 -15.72 -24.18 -1.09
CA GLN A 594 -15.88 -23.20 -0.01
C GLN A 594 -17.11 -22.34 -0.28
N SER A 595 -18.09 -22.40 0.60
CA SER A 595 -19.18 -21.43 0.60
C SER A 595 -18.86 -20.21 1.47
N PHE A 596 -19.45 -19.06 1.12
CA PHE A 596 -19.31 -17.84 1.91
C PHE A 596 -20.56 -17.58 2.75
N THR A 597 -20.34 -17.04 3.94
CA THR A 597 -21.40 -16.65 4.89
C THR A 597 -21.80 -15.19 4.72
N ALA A 598 -20.98 -14.39 4.04
CA ALA A 598 -21.21 -12.98 3.74
C ALA A 598 -20.53 -12.57 2.42
N SER A 599 -20.86 -11.36 1.93
CA SER A 599 -20.26 -10.83 0.69
C SER A 599 -18.76 -10.64 0.83
N GLN A 600 -18.04 -11.11 -0.19
CA GLN A 600 -16.60 -10.98 -0.37
C GLN A 600 -16.36 -9.99 -1.51
N SER A 601 -16.33 -8.69 -1.23
CA SER A 601 -15.99 -7.66 -2.23
C SER A 601 -14.52 -7.27 -2.14
N TYR A 602 -14.03 -6.64 -3.22
CA TYR A 602 -12.67 -6.14 -3.34
C TYR A 602 -11.65 -7.27 -3.22
N ASN A 603 -11.65 -8.16 -4.21
CA ASN A 603 -10.68 -9.23 -4.30
C ASN A 603 -9.94 -9.14 -5.62
N ALA A 604 -8.65 -9.47 -5.58
CA ALA A 604 -7.87 -9.68 -6.78
C ALA A 604 -7.89 -11.17 -7.15
N LEU A 605 -8.08 -11.44 -8.43
CA LEU A 605 -8.05 -12.77 -9.02
C LEU A 605 -6.92 -12.85 -10.05
N PHE A 606 -6.41 -14.04 -10.31
CA PHE A 606 -5.28 -14.25 -11.21
C PHE A 606 -5.67 -15.13 -12.40
N ASP A 607 -4.90 -15.02 -13.47
CA ASP A 607 -5.02 -15.89 -14.63
C ASP A 607 -4.65 -17.32 -14.25
N THR A 608 -5.45 -18.28 -14.69
CA THR A 608 -5.24 -19.71 -14.38
C THR A 608 -4.08 -20.36 -15.15
N THR A 609 -3.35 -19.58 -15.94
CA THR A 609 -2.11 -19.99 -16.59
C THR A 609 -0.93 -19.56 -15.74
N PHE A 610 -0.23 -20.52 -15.15
CA PHE A 610 0.91 -20.24 -14.27
C PHE A 610 2.22 -20.15 -15.06
N ALA A 611 3.09 -19.24 -14.63
CA ALA A 611 4.46 -19.14 -15.12
C ALA A 611 5.35 -20.29 -14.65
N SER A 612 4.97 -20.96 -13.54
CA SER A 612 5.66 -22.11 -12.97
C SER A 612 4.84 -23.39 -13.13
N ALA A 613 5.49 -24.47 -13.58
CA ALA A 613 4.90 -25.81 -13.59
C ALA A 613 4.80 -26.44 -12.18
N GLU A 614 5.37 -25.78 -11.18
CA GLU A 614 5.34 -26.19 -9.76
C GLU A 614 4.15 -25.58 -9.00
N THR A 615 3.27 -24.85 -9.71
CA THR A 615 2.10 -24.18 -9.14
C THR A 615 0.83 -24.88 -9.57
N ASP A 616 0.05 -25.31 -8.59
CA ASP A 616 -1.26 -25.93 -8.76
C ASP A 616 -2.40 -24.94 -8.47
N LEU A 617 -3.43 -24.98 -9.31
CA LEU A 617 -4.68 -24.25 -9.08
C LEU A 617 -5.51 -24.95 -8.00
N LEU A 618 -5.79 -24.23 -6.90
CA LEU A 618 -6.62 -24.75 -5.83
C LEU A 618 -8.10 -24.43 -6.04
N PHE A 619 -8.41 -23.19 -6.40
CA PHE A 619 -9.78 -22.69 -6.46
C PHE A 619 -10.02 -21.73 -7.62
N THR A 620 -11.24 -21.76 -8.16
CA THR A 620 -11.79 -20.71 -9.04
C THR A 620 -13.04 -20.10 -8.42
N SER A 621 -13.33 -18.84 -8.75
CA SER A 621 -14.58 -18.19 -8.38
C SER A 621 -15.72 -18.60 -9.33
N SER A 622 -16.91 -18.89 -8.81
CA SER A 622 -18.09 -19.19 -9.62
C SER A 622 -18.76 -17.97 -10.26
N SER A 623 -18.36 -16.75 -9.88
CA SER A 623 -19.04 -15.50 -10.25
C SER A 623 -18.21 -14.50 -11.05
N ALA A 624 -16.93 -14.77 -11.31
CA ALA A 624 -16.08 -13.87 -12.11
C ALA A 624 -16.27 -14.10 -13.62
N SER A 625 -16.04 -13.09 -14.45
CA SER A 625 -16.02 -13.23 -15.90
C SER A 625 -14.85 -14.13 -16.32
N GLY A 626 -15.14 -15.31 -16.88
CA GLY A 626 -14.11 -16.26 -17.31
C GLY A 626 -13.62 -17.20 -16.21
N VAL A 627 -12.53 -17.92 -16.48
CA VAL A 627 -11.94 -18.91 -15.56
C VAL A 627 -10.79 -18.26 -14.79
N LEU A 628 -11.15 -17.42 -13.81
CA LEU A 628 -10.20 -16.73 -12.95
C LEU A 628 -9.92 -17.54 -11.67
N GLY A 629 -8.65 -17.58 -11.28
CA GLY A 629 -8.15 -18.28 -10.10
C GLY A 629 -8.31 -17.46 -8.83
N SER A 630 -8.72 -18.12 -7.75
CA SER A 630 -8.90 -17.53 -6.42
C SER A 630 -8.09 -18.22 -5.32
N GLY A 631 -7.32 -19.26 -5.68
CA GLY A 631 -6.35 -19.87 -4.79
C GLY A 631 -5.32 -20.72 -5.54
N ALA A 632 -4.07 -20.62 -5.14
CA ALA A 632 -2.93 -21.30 -5.75
C ALA A 632 -2.01 -21.90 -4.69
N TRP A 633 -1.32 -22.98 -5.06
CA TRP A 633 -0.29 -23.61 -4.24
C TRP A 633 0.96 -23.82 -5.08
N ARG A 634 2.08 -23.23 -4.65
CA ARG A 634 3.38 -23.60 -5.19
C ARG A 634 4.10 -24.60 -4.29
N LYS A 635 4.64 -25.64 -4.93
CA LYS A 635 5.50 -26.66 -4.31
C LYS A 635 6.77 -26.88 -5.12
N PRO A 636 7.89 -26.23 -4.75
CA PRO A 636 9.16 -26.40 -5.45
C PRO A 636 9.68 -27.85 -5.38
N GLY A 637 10.16 -28.40 -6.50
CA GLY A 637 10.62 -29.79 -6.62
C GLY A 637 11.87 -30.15 -5.80
N GLY A 638 12.53 -29.16 -5.21
CA GLY A 638 13.69 -29.32 -4.30
C GLY A 638 13.47 -28.77 -2.89
N GLY A 639 12.28 -28.24 -2.58
CA GLY A 639 12.02 -27.51 -1.35
C GLY A 639 12.89 -26.27 -1.18
N GLY A 640 13.06 -25.82 0.07
CA GLY A 640 13.93 -24.70 0.42
C GLY A 640 15.34 -25.14 0.80
N LEU A 641 16.24 -24.17 0.93
CA LEU A 641 17.68 -24.38 1.15
C LEU A 641 18.00 -25.29 2.35
N LEU A 642 17.21 -25.22 3.42
CA LEU A 642 17.43 -26.00 4.65
C LEU A 642 16.34 -27.06 4.91
N ARG A 643 15.19 -26.98 4.23
CA ARG A 643 14.07 -27.94 4.36
C ARG A 643 13.62 -28.42 2.97
N PRO A 644 14.02 -29.65 2.56
CA PRO A 644 13.66 -30.22 1.26
C PRO A 644 12.16 -30.43 1.02
N ASP A 645 11.35 -30.41 2.08
CA ASP A 645 9.90 -30.48 2.07
C ASP A 645 9.23 -29.11 2.33
N GLY A 646 10.03 -28.07 2.55
CA GLY A 646 9.59 -26.71 2.81
C GLY A 646 9.43 -25.86 1.54
N ALA A 647 9.48 -24.53 1.72
CA ALA A 647 9.37 -23.52 0.65
C ALA A 647 8.00 -23.54 -0.06
N GLN A 648 6.98 -24.08 0.60
CA GLN A 648 5.65 -24.16 0.03
C GLN A 648 4.86 -22.90 0.32
N PHE A 649 4.19 -22.36 -0.68
CA PHE A 649 3.35 -21.17 -0.54
C PHE A 649 1.95 -21.45 -1.05
N VAL A 650 0.96 -21.34 -0.18
CA VAL A 650 -0.46 -21.34 -0.51
C VAL A 650 -1.03 -19.94 -0.34
N PHE A 651 -1.70 -19.45 -1.36
CA PHE A 651 -2.46 -18.20 -1.33
C PHE A 651 -3.94 -18.50 -1.59
N LEU A 652 -4.82 -17.98 -0.73
CA LEU A 652 -6.27 -17.95 -0.95
C LEU A 652 -6.76 -16.50 -0.89
N SER A 653 -7.43 -16.06 -1.97
CA SER A 653 -8.09 -14.76 -2.03
C SER A 653 -9.28 -14.72 -1.05
N GLY A 654 -9.78 -13.54 -0.69
CA GLY A 654 -10.97 -13.39 0.15
C GLY A 654 -10.71 -13.21 1.65
N ARG A 655 -11.76 -12.81 2.37
CA ARG A 655 -11.76 -12.62 3.83
C ARG A 655 -12.12 -13.94 4.50
N PRO A 656 -11.17 -14.67 5.10
CA PRO A 656 -11.42 -16.05 5.52
C PRO A 656 -12.45 -16.16 6.66
N TYR A 657 -12.61 -15.11 7.47
CA TYR A 657 -13.64 -14.97 8.52
C TYR A 657 -15.08 -14.72 8.00
N ARG A 658 -15.27 -14.65 6.68
CA ARG A 658 -16.60 -14.62 6.01
C ARG A 658 -16.85 -15.86 5.17
N MET A 659 -16.03 -16.88 5.37
CA MET A 659 -16.19 -18.19 4.75
C MET A 659 -16.93 -19.12 5.70
N ASN A 660 -17.55 -20.19 5.19
CA ASN A 660 -18.05 -21.27 6.04
C ASN A 660 -16.89 -21.87 6.84
N HIS A 661 -16.92 -21.70 8.16
CA HIS A 661 -15.85 -22.07 9.08
C HIS A 661 -15.49 -23.56 9.03
N ALA A 662 -16.49 -24.45 8.94
CA ALA A 662 -16.24 -25.88 8.90
C ALA A 662 -15.51 -26.31 7.63
N GLN A 663 -15.91 -25.75 6.47
CA GLN A 663 -15.25 -26.03 5.19
C GLN A 663 -13.85 -25.42 5.13
N LEU A 664 -13.69 -24.18 5.63
CA LEU A 664 -12.39 -23.52 5.63
C LEU A 664 -11.43 -24.24 6.56
N ARG A 665 -11.87 -24.61 7.77
CA ARG A 665 -11.09 -25.43 8.70
C ARG A 665 -10.65 -26.75 8.07
N ALA A 666 -11.54 -27.46 7.38
CA ALA A 666 -11.18 -28.71 6.70
C ALA A 666 -10.12 -28.50 5.61
N ASN A 667 -10.23 -27.42 4.83
CA ASN A 667 -9.24 -27.04 3.83
C ASN A 667 -7.90 -26.64 4.47
N VAL A 668 -7.92 -25.86 5.54
CA VAL A 668 -6.72 -25.46 6.30
C VAL A 668 -6.03 -26.66 6.92
N GLU A 669 -6.76 -27.60 7.54
CA GLU A 669 -6.19 -28.83 8.08
C GLU A 669 -5.56 -29.70 6.98
N THR A 670 -6.17 -29.72 5.78
CA THR A 670 -5.61 -30.40 4.61
C THR A 670 -4.34 -29.74 4.10
N ILE A 671 -4.29 -28.40 4.10
CA ILE A 671 -3.10 -27.65 3.71
C ILE A 671 -1.97 -27.89 4.73
N LEU A 672 -2.24 -27.74 6.02
CA LEU A 672 -1.22 -27.89 7.06
C LEU A 672 -0.69 -29.32 7.15
N SER A 673 -1.56 -30.33 7.28
CA SER A 673 -1.12 -31.73 7.39
C SER A 673 -0.66 -32.32 6.05
N GLY A 674 -1.42 -32.01 5.00
CA GLY A 674 -1.29 -32.67 3.69
C GLY A 674 -0.24 -32.01 2.80
N PHE A 675 -0.25 -30.67 2.73
CA PHE A 675 0.69 -29.94 1.88
C PHE A 675 1.97 -29.64 2.66
N PHE A 676 1.87 -29.00 3.84
CA PHE A 676 3.03 -28.55 4.62
C PHE A 676 3.62 -29.62 5.55
N HIS A 677 2.95 -30.76 5.72
CA HIS A 677 3.39 -31.88 6.54
C HIS A 677 3.58 -31.54 8.03
N GLU A 678 2.77 -30.61 8.54
CA GLU A 678 2.78 -30.23 9.96
C GLU A 678 2.13 -31.32 10.85
N PRO A 679 2.56 -31.48 12.11
CA PRO A 679 2.03 -32.49 13.02
C PRO A 679 0.55 -32.26 13.38
N TYR A 680 -0.31 -33.26 13.10
CA TYR A 680 -1.74 -33.21 13.39
C TYR A 680 -2.10 -33.81 14.77
N ASN A 681 -2.87 -33.10 15.60
CA ASN A 681 -3.24 -33.53 16.96
C ASN A 681 -4.78 -33.62 17.18
N PRO A 682 -5.44 -34.70 16.70
CA PRO A 682 -6.90 -34.78 16.67
C PRO A 682 -7.59 -34.91 18.03
N THR A 683 -6.86 -35.18 19.12
CA THR A 683 -7.46 -35.44 20.45
C THR A 683 -7.60 -34.21 21.32
N GLY A 684 -7.03 -33.05 20.93
CA GLY A 684 -7.08 -31.81 21.72
C GLY A 684 -6.46 -31.92 23.12
N VAL A 685 -5.75 -33.02 23.41
CA VAL A 685 -4.84 -33.11 24.55
C VAL A 685 -3.67 -32.23 24.16
N GLU A 686 -3.33 -31.22 24.96
CA GLU A 686 -2.06 -30.51 24.85
C GLU A 686 -0.99 -31.56 24.57
N SER A 687 -0.48 -31.62 23.34
CA SER A 687 0.78 -32.29 23.16
C SER A 687 1.71 -31.45 24.00
N ASP A 688 2.40 -32.06 24.96
CA ASP A 688 3.57 -31.45 25.56
C ASP A 688 4.43 -31.03 24.37
N ALA A 689 4.35 -29.74 24.00
CA ALA A 689 5.15 -29.13 22.93
C ALA A 689 6.52 -29.76 23.05
N PRO A 690 7.10 -30.36 21.98
CA PRO A 690 8.15 -31.35 22.09
C PRO A 690 9.14 -30.89 23.15
N LYS A 691 9.01 -31.46 24.36
CA LYS A 691 9.80 -31.01 25.48
C LYS A 691 11.21 -31.28 25.04
N LEU A 692 12.04 -30.24 24.98
CA LEU A 692 13.46 -30.39 24.69
C LEU A 692 13.95 -31.57 25.54
N VAL A 693 14.27 -32.69 24.92
CA VAL A 693 14.83 -33.83 25.64
C VAL A 693 16.34 -33.70 25.59
N TYR A 694 17.01 -34.35 26.54
CA TYR A 694 18.43 -34.56 26.36
C TYR A 694 18.64 -35.43 25.11
N ALA A 695 19.32 -34.91 24.10
CA ALA A 695 19.67 -35.65 22.89
C ALA A 695 21.05 -35.26 22.39
N LEU A 696 21.80 -36.22 21.87
CA LEU A 696 23.03 -36.02 21.13
C LEU A 696 22.81 -36.54 19.71
N ASP A 697 23.00 -35.73 18.69
CA ASP A 697 22.74 -36.14 17.31
C ASP A 697 23.94 -36.80 16.63
N ALA A 698 23.68 -37.53 15.55
CA ALA A 698 24.73 -37.96 14.63
C ALA A 698 25.43 -36.72 14.03
N ASN A 699 26.76 -36.68 14.09
CA ASN A 699 27.54 -35.58 13.54
C ASN A 699 27.34 -35.49 12.01
N ARG A 700 27.35 -34.28 11.45
CA ARG A 700 27.23 -34.07 10.00
C ARG A 700 28.26 -33.04 9.52
N PRO A 701 28.96 -33.29 8.39
CA PRO A 701 28.95 -34.54 7.62
C PRO A 701 29.56 -35.73 8.39
N ASN A 702 29.26 -36.97 7.99
CA ASN A 702 29.90 -38.19 8.51
C ASN A 702 29.86 -39.28 7.42
N PRO A 703 31.01 -39.68 6.83
CA PRO A 703 32.36 -39.23 7.14
C PRO A 703 32.61 -37.74 6.82
N PHE A 704 33.61 -37.11 7.45
CA PHE A 704 33.93 -35.69 7.27
C PHE A 704 35.40 -35.42 7.00
N ASN A 705 35.71 -34.25 6.41
CA ASN A 705 37.07 -33.76 6.13
C ASN A 705 37.12 -32.21 6.05
N PRO A 706 37.90 -31.50 6.88
CA PRO A 706 38.37 -31.89 8.21
C PRO A 706 37.33 -31.58 9.30
N THR A 707 36.23 -30.88 8.97
CA THR A 707 35.27 -30.34 9.94
C THR A 707 33.94 -31.11 9.98
N THR A 708 33.39 -31.29 11.18
CA THR A 708 32.01 -31.79 11.38
C THR A 708 31.30 -31.00 12.46
N THR A 709 29.99 -30.88 12.33
CA THR A 709 29.12 -30.32 13.36
C THR A 709 28.52 -31.43 14.20
N ILE A 710 28.60 -31.29 15.53
CA ILE A 710 27.92 -32.13 16.52
C ILE A 710 26.79 -31.31 17.12
N ARG A 711 25.55 -31.81 17.03
CA ARG A 711 24.36 -31.16 17.59
C ARG A 711 23.87 -31.90 18.83
N PHE A 712 23.33 -31.17 19.79
CA PHE A 712 22.69 -31.73 20.98
C PHE A 712 21.62 -30.80 21.53
N SER A 713 20.68 -31.32 22.32
CA SER A 713 19.61 -30.54 22.96
C SER A 713 19.58 -30.74 24.47
N LEU A 714 19.15 -29.70 25.20
CA LEU A 714 19.00 -29.68 26.65
C LEU A 714 17.57 -29.28 27.05
N PRO A 715 16.88 -30.05 27.93
CA PRO A 715 15.57 -29.68 28.50
C PRO A 715 15.62 -28.44 29.39
N GLU A 716 16.75 -28.23 30.05
CA GLU A 716 16.92 -27.27 31.13
C GLU A 716 18.34 -26.70 31.10
N ASN A 717 18.55 -25.57 31.77
CA ASN A 717 19.87 -24.98 31.91
C ASN A 717 20.77 -25.94 32.69
N GLY A 718 21.97 -26.22 32.20
CA GLY A 718 22.89 -27.14 32.85
C GLY A 718 24.29 -27.10 32.27
N ARG A 719 25.25 -27.65 33.02
CA ARG A 719 26.63 -27.80 32.55
C ARG A 719 26.73 -28.95 31.56
N VAL A 720 27.34 -28.71 30.42
CA VAL A 720 27.58 -29.71 29.37
C VAL A 720 29.07 -29.94 29.19
N THR A 721 29.46 -31.22 29.18
CA THR A 721 30.75 -31.67 28.66
C THR A 721 30.55 -32.37 27.33
N LEU A 722 31.35 -32.02 26.32
CA LEU A 722 31.37 -32.70 25.02
C LEU A 722 32.81 -33.05 24.67
N ASP A 723 33.13 -34.34 24.72
CA ASP A 723 34.48 -34.87 24.60
C ASP A 723 34.62 -35.80 23.39
N ILE A 724 35.74 -35.69 22.67
CA ILE A 724 36.13 -36.57 21.58
C ILE A 724 37.12 -37.61 22.06
N TYR A 725 36.88 -38.88 21.79
CA TYR A 725 37.71 -40.02 22.13
C TYR A 725 38.16 -40.80 20.90
N SER A 726 39.37 -41.35 20.98
CA SER A 726 39.88 -42.34 20.02
C SER A 726 39.30 -43.74 20.30
N THR A 727 39.50 -44.68 19.37
CA THR A 727 39.06 -46.10 19.54
C THR A 727 39.67 -46.81 20.75
N SER A 728 40.78 -46.31 21.30
CA SER A 728 41.38 -46.84 22.54
C SER A 728 40.84 -46.18 23.82
N GLY A 729 39.85 -45.28 23.71
CA GLY A 729 39.27 -44.54 24.84
C GLY A 729 40.11 -43.35 25.31
N ARG A 730 41.21 -43.01 24.62
CA ARG A 730 42.00 -41.80 24.95
C ARG A 730 41.26 -40.54 24.49
N LEU A 731 41.12 -39.55 25.38
CA LEU A 731 40.60 -38.21 25.07
C LEU A 731 41.49 -37.53 24.01
N VAL A 732 40.85 -36.97 22.99
CA VAL A 732 41.45 -36.34 21.80
C VAL A 732 41.28 -34.83 21.87
N ARG A 733 40.06 -34.38 22.18
CA ARG A 733 39.67 -32.96 22.24
C ARG A 733 38.48 -32.78 23.18
N ARG A 734 38.49 -31.75 24.02
CA ARG A 734 37.27 -31.26 24.69
C ARG A 734 36.68 -30.10 23.88
N LEU A 735 35.43 -30.26 23.46
CA LEU A 735 34.71 -29.30 22.63
C LEU A 735 33.83 -28.35 23.45
N ALA A 736 33.31 -28.81 24.58
CA ALA A 736 32.55 -28.01 25.52
C ALA A 736 32.81 -28.44 26.97
N ASP A 737 32.88 -27.47 27.89
CA ASP A 737 32.90 -27.62 29.34
C ASP A 737 32.32 -26.35 30.00
N SER A 738 31.03 -26.11 29.78
CA SER A 738 30.42 -24.85 30.19
C SER A 738 28.95 -25.03 30.53
N ASP A 739 28.40 -24.10 31.31
CA ASP A 739 26.97 -23.96 31.48
C ASP A 739 26.33 -23.55 30.14
N ARG A 740 25.21 -24.19 29.80
CA ARG A 740 24.44 -23.99 28.58
C ARG A 740 22.97 -23.83 28.95
N GLN A 741 22.26 -22.96 28.23
CA GLN A 741 20.82 -22.78 28.43
C GLN A 741 20.02 -23.95 27.85
N ALA A 742 18.79 -24.15 28.31
CA ALA A 742 17.84 -25.06 27.66
C ALA A 742 17.71 -24.69 26.16
N GLY A 743 17.68 -25.69 25.29
CA GLY A 743 17.61 -25.48 23.83
C GLY A 743 18.52 -26.39 23.03
N ALA A 744 18.52 -26.21 21.71
CA ALA A 744 19.43 -26.86 20.79
C ALA A 744 20.79 -26.13 20.77
N HIS A 745 21.87 -26.90 20.70
CA HIS A 745 23.24 -26.43 20.66
C HIS A 745 24.00 -27.15 19.55
N GLN A 746 25.02 -26.47 19.01
CA GLN A 746 25.95 -27.08 18.09
C GLN A 746 27.39 -26.72 18.43
N VAL A 747 28.29 -27.68 18.22
CA VAL A 747 29.73 -27.47 18.37
C VAL A 747 30.45 -28.10 17.18
N ILE A 748 31.41 -27.37 16.63
CA ILE A 748 32.22 -27.82 15.50
C ILE A 748 33.49 -28.48 16.01
N TRP A 749 33.80 -29.67 15.49
CA TRP A 749 35.14 -30.23 15.59
C TRP A 749 35.89 -30.02 14.28
N ASP A 750 37.06 -29.39 14.36
CA ASP A 750 37.94 -29.07 13.23
C ASP A 750 38.93 -30.19 12.88
N GLY A 751 38.75 -31.37 13.50
CA GLY A 751 39.66 -32.50 13.31
C GLY A 751 41.01 -32.34 14.00
N LYS A 752 41.15 -31.42 14.98
CA LYS A 752 42.38 -31.25 15.78
C LYS A 752 42.24 -31.75 17.21
N THR A 753 43.39 -32.03 17.83
CA THR A 753 43.52 -32.39 19.25
C THR A 753 43.52 -31.13 20.14
N ASP A 754 43.44 -31.28 21.47
CA ASP A 754 43.57 -30.14 22.41
C ASP A 754 44.93 -29.41 22.26
N ALA A 755 45.98 -30.13 21.86
CA ALA A 755 47.31 -29.56 21.59
C ALA A 755 47.42 -28.89 20.20
N GLY A 756 46.31 -28.71 19.47
CA GLY A 756 46.28 -28.09 18.14
C GLY A 756 46.86 -28.95 17.01
N ARG A 757 47.26 -30.20 17.28
CA ARG A 757 47.75 -31.14 16.25
C ARG A 757 46.59 -31.79 15.52
N GLU A 758 46.76 -32.03 14.23
CA GLU A 758 45.84 -32.76 13.37
C GLU A 758 45.57 -34.18 13.89
N ALA A 759 44.29 -34.57 13.95
CA ALA A 759 43.86 -35.95 14.20
C ALA A 759 43.96 -36.77 12.90
N GLY A 760 44.44 -38.02 12.99
CA GLY A 760 44.59 -38.89 11.82
C GLY A 760 43.26 -39.41 11.28
N SER A 761 43.22 -39.84 10.01
CA SER A 761 42.03 -40.50 9.45
C SER A 761 41.65 -41.74 10.27
N GLY A 762 40.39 -41.89 10.61
CA GLY A 762 39.95 -42.98 11.47
C GLY A 762 38.60 -42.77 12.14
N ILE A 763 38.22 -43.76 12.96
CA ILE A 763 36.98 -43.73 13.75
C ILE A 763 37.26 -43.01 15.07
N TYR A 764 36.36 -42.10 15.42
CA TYR A 764 36.33 -41.40 16.70
C TYR A 764 34.96 -41.54 17.33
N PHE A 765 34.89 -41.35 18.64
CA PHE A 765 33.65 -41.29 19.40
C PHE A 765 33.53 -39.93 20.04
N TYR A 766 32.35 -39.33 20.01
CA TYR A 766 32.06 -38.13 20.79
C TYR A 766 31.02 -38.48 21.83
N ARG A 767 31.26 -38.03 23.06
CA ARG A 767 30.42 -38.29 24.22
C ARG A 767 30.01 -36.97 24.84
N MET A 768 28.71 -36.85 25.08
CA MET A 768 28.12 -35.75 25.82
C MET A 768 27.75 -36.21 27.22
N GLU A 769 27.99 -35.38 28.23
CA GLU A 769 27.38 -35.51 29.55
C GLU A 769 26.71 -34.19 29.95
N ALA A 770 25.47 -34.27 30.45
CA ALA A 770 24.71 -33.14 30.97
C ALA A 770 23.78 -33.63 32.09
N GLY A 771 24.05 -33.24 33.35
CA GLY A 771 23.31 -33.75 34.50
C GLY A 771 23.44 -35.28 34.64
N SER A 772 22.31 -35.99 34.59
CA SER A 772 22.26 -37.47 34.60
C SER A 772 22.30 -38.10 33.20
N PHE A 773 22.24 -37.28 32.14
CA PHE A 773 22.28 -37.75 30.75
C PHE A 773 23.72 -37.94 30.29
N ALA A 774 23.99 -39.09 29.67
CA ALA A 774 25.22 -39.34 28.93
C ALA A 774 24.92 -40.17 27.68
N ASP A 775 25.37 -39.69 26.52
CA ASP A 775 25.25 -40.41 25.24
C ASP A 775 26.58 -40.36 24.47
N THR A 776 26.85 -41.38 23.67
CA THR A 776 28.10 -41.52 22.89
C THR A 776 27.79 -41.96 21.48
N LYS A 777 28.34 -41.24 20.50
CA LYS A 777 28.14 -41.51 19.08
C LYS A 777 29.46 -41.62 18.32
N LYS A 778 29.39 -42.32 17.18
CA LYS A 778 30.54 -42.65 16.33
C LYS A 778 30.63 -41.69 15.15
N MET A 779 31.84 -41.21 14.87
CA MET A 779 32.15 -40.40 13.70
C MET A 779 33.39 -40.92 12.97
N VAL A 780 33.49 -40.61 11.67
CA VAL A 780 34.59 -41.04 10.81
C VAL A 780 35.25 -39.82 10.17
N LEU A 781 36.51 -39.57 10.53
CA LEU A 781 37.35 -38.56 9.90
C LEU A 781 38.08 -39.20 8.72
N ILE A 782 37.94 -38.62 7.53
CA ILE A 782 38.68 -39.00 6.33
C ILE A 782 39.56 -37.80 5.96
N ARG A 783 40.82 -38.05 5.64
CA ARG A 783 41.72 -37.06 5.06
C ARG A 783 42.32 -37.57 3.77
#